data_AF-C2M9S5-F1
#
_entry.id   AF-C2M9S5-F1
#
_cell.length_a   1.000
_cell.length_b   1.000
_cell.length_c   1.000
_cell.angle_alpha   90.00
_cell.angle_beta   90.00
_cell.angle_gamma   90.00
#
_symmetry.space_group_name_H-M   'P 1'
#
loop_
_entity.id
_entity.type
_entity.pdbx_description
1 polymer ?
#
loop_
_entity_poly.entity_id
_entity_poly.type
_entity_poly.pdbx_seq_one_letter_code
_entity_poly.pdbx_strand_id
1 'polypeptide(L)'
;MNHRLLIATLLALLGMAIYAPLPAQQAGESNVITIKLSAMPTDDDDQPTTLPLAVQGEGITIEGVAEAYAADRSSYKPTALEIKIRGAVKSIRCDYANVLSAMDITSSKTIEQLNVKNSGMTDLQVKGVTSLQELICARTSIPALDLTGCTGLTKLEANSCMKLTSVTLTGCTALEEIQLQNGEIKTLDLSGLTKVKSLQLERNPLATLQVAGLTKLTTLNVEGTKLTALSLSDCTALEMLTASRCGDLATIQLPKTGQLQYLYLSDCKPLQTVDLTGLTGLKEAYLEHNKSLTKVIVSDCPNLKLLSLYLSALPAEATLAVVNGLADHSADYDAMKPAFKVYAKGVKFDYTEANVWTPKAASVARRKGWTLYSKNDNDNSIPKPLYSDYAKVTIEKTEHGKVALEGLDAEDLALLPVGETYKVVATPDEGYQLETLKLNDEDILKDMQFDLMADGKVTATFAKGSVYQYYLTKVEPSKPHPDLYTYTYGYDDNKRWTSRTETKADGSISQHNSISYDAKGRISDIATTISTDYDGDGKPSMFAHFTYDDQGHMTGRQMKLYDNLMANYKILYRPDGQVDYWVDEKAQVMSEYTYNDKGQLIEEQFGKPDLSQDRPTITTLSGKTFYTYNEKGQKSEVKSSAAQFEWKYFKGEAYKWDNNGLLTTYQAINFEYQEGEKDADKGVAKPVYELRFQYAPEQTAKVFWPKRPFTEGGGTLAEFLYELTGHCQKAEYWSLSDGKEKHFMDFVYTFEASPRHLQELVDRGATTVQYAYGTITAEGASLEGLQVYDTTGQLLRDYRTAPCQRIDMGVSELPDGLYIVRTISSDSTQTDKVVITQ
;
A
#
# COMPACT_ATOMS: atom_id res chain seq x y z
N MET A 1 4.03 58.90 65.06
CA MET A 1 3.70 57.48 64.70
C MET A 1 2.25 57.44 64.19
N ASN A 2 1.81 56.32 63.60
CA ASN A 2 0.39 55.98 63.27
C ASN A 2 -0.24 56.48 61.95
N HIS A 3 0.51 56.50 60.84
CA HIS A 3 -0.09 56.28 59.50
C HIS A 3 0.40 54.98 58.85
N ARG A 4 1.72 54.69 58.88
CA ARG A 4 2.28 53.42 58.39
C ARG A 4 1.69 52.18 59.08
N LEU A 5 1.45 52.25 60.39
CA LEU A 5 0.87 51.12 61.14
C LEU A 5 -0.59 50.84 60.72
N LEU A 6 -1.36 51.89 60.48
CA LEU A 6 -2.78 51.82 60.07
C LEU A 6 -2.92 51.23 58.66
N ILE A 7 -2.05 51.67 57.73
CA ILE A 7 -1.99 51.13 56.36
C ILE A 7 -1.62 49.63 56.39
N ALA A 8 -0.65 49.23 57.22
CA ALA A 8 -0.29 47.82 57.37
C ALA A 8 -1.43 46.97 57.97
N THR A 9 -2.24 47.51 58.88
CA THR A 9 -3.41 46.77 59.42
C THR A 9 -4.54 46.64 58.40
N LEU A 10 -4.81 47.69 57.63
CA LEU A 10 -5.81 47.68 56.55
C LEU A 10 -5.45 46.69 55.42
N LEU A 11 -4.18 46.59 55.06
CA LEU A 11 -3.71 45.64 54.03
C LEU A 11 -3.75 44.18 54.52
N ALA A 12 -3.43 43.92 55.79
CA ALA A 12 -3.56 42.59 56.39
C ALA A 12 -5.03 42.12 56.47
N LEU A 13 -5.98 43.03 56.72
CA LEU A 13 -7.42 42.73 56.73
C LEU A 13 -8.01 42.44 55.33
N LEU A 14 -7.31 42.80 54.25
CA LEU A 14 -7.74 42.59 52.86
C LEU A 14 -7.20 41.30 52.23
N GLY A 15 -6.45 40.47 52.97
CA GLY A 15 -5.91 39.21 52.46
C GLY A 15 -4.83 39.36 51.37
N MET A 16 -4.37 40.59 51.10
CA MET A 16 -3.31 40.84 50.12
C MET A 16 -1.94 40.50 50.72
N ALA A 17 -1.41 39.34 50.34
CA ALA A 17 -0.04 38.95 50.63
C ALA A 17 0.95 39.82 49.84
N ILE A 18 1.26 41.01 50.36
CA ILE A 18 2.38 41.81 49.85
C ILE A 18 3.67 41.17 50.33
N TYR A 19 4.41 40.54 49.41
CA TYR A 19 5.81 40.20 49.60
C TYR A 19 6.61 41.50 49.78
N ALA A 20 6.75 41.96 51.03
CA ALA A 20 7.74 42.95 51.37
C ALA A 20 9.13 42.33 51.11
N PRO A 21 10.08 43.04 50.45
CA PRO A 21 11.43 42.55 50.32
C PRO A 21 12.02 42.29 51.72
N LEU A 22 12.59 41.10 51.91
CA LEU A 22 13.23 40.72 53.16
C LEU A 22 14.31 41.75 53.53
N PRO A 23 14.27 42.34 54.75
CA PRO A 23 15.34 43.24 55.18
C PRO A 23 16.69 42.53 55.10
N ALA A 24 17.72 43.22 54.59
CA ALA A 24 19.03 42.61 54.29
C ALA A 24 19.66 41.83 55.46
N GLN A 25 19.34 42.19 56.72
CA GLN A 25 19.79 41.45 57.91
C GLN A 25 19.17 40.05 58.10
N GLN A 26 18.04 39.72 57.48
CA GLN A 26 17.44 38.36 57.53
C GLN A 26 17.88 37.46 56.36
N ALA A 27 18.57 38.01 55.35
CA ALA A 27 19.02 37.26 54.18
C ALA A 27 20.32 36.45 54.42
N GLY A 28 21.11 36.80 55.46
CA GLY A 28 22.49 36.32 55.62
C GLY A 28 22.68 34.81 55.71
N GLU A 29 21.84 34.10 56.48
CA GLU A 29 21.99 32.65 56.69
C GLU A 29 21.04 31.78 55.86
N SER A 30 19.93 32.34 55.35
CA SER A 30 18.84 31.57 54.73
C SER A 30 18.60 31.85 53.24
N ASN A 31 19.50 32.58 52.58
CA ASN A 31 19.52 32.86 51.14
C ASN A 31 20.98 32.76 50.64
N VAL A 32 21.50 31.54 50.60
CA VAL A 32 22.87 31.22 50.20
C VAL A 32 22.84 30.46 48.88
N ILE A 33 23.65 30.89 47.93
CA ILE A 33 23.92 30.18 46.68
C ILE A 33 25.37 29.67 46.75
N THR A 34 25.56 28.38 46.50
CA THR A 34 26.88 27.75 46.51
C THR A 34 27.30 27.40 45.09
N ILE A 35 28.49 27.85 44.70
CA ILE A 35 29.14 27.55 43.42
C ILE A 35 30.35 26.66 43.72
N LYS A 36 30.50 25.57 42.95
CA LYS A 36 31.65 24.68 43.03
C LYS A 36 32.41 24.65 41.71
N LEU A 37 33.72 24.66 41.81
CA LEU A 37 34.65 24.60 40.69
C LEU A 37 35.37 23.24 40.69
N SER A 38 35.63 22.68 39.50
CA SER A 38 36.44 21.46 39.35
C SER A 38 37.94 21.74 39.54
N ALA A 39 38.38 22.95 39.19
CA ALA A 39 39.74 23.45 39.36
C ALA A 39 39.71 24.98 39.51
N MET A 40 40.84 25.58 39.90
CA MET A 40 41.00 27.04 39.81
C MET A 40 41.08 27.42 38.32
N PRO A 41 40.43 28.51 37.87
CA PRO A 41 40.51 28.94 36.47
C PRO A 41 41.92 29.41 36.13
N THR A 42 42.47 28.88 35.04
CA THR A 42 43.73 29.32 34.42
C THR A 42 43.51 29.83 33.00
N ASP A 43 44.47 30.60 32.48
CA ASP A 43 44.60 30.91 31.05
C ASP A 43 45.43 29.85 30.32
N ASP A 44 45.71 30.07 29.03
CA ASP A 44 46.45 29.14 28.16
C ASP A 44 47.92 28.94 28.59
N ASP A 45 48.46 29.79 29.46
CA ASP A 45 49.82 29.72 30.04
C ASP A 45 49.79 29.16 31.50
N ASP A 46 48.70 28.47 31.88
CA ASP A 46 48.41 27.96 33.22
C ASP A 46 48.40 29.03 34.35
N GLN A 47 48.26 30.32 34.02
CA GLN A 47 48.27 31.40 35.02
C GLN A 47 46.87 31.61 35.64
N PRO A 48 46.75 31.84 36.97
CA PRO A 48 45.44 32.00 37.61
C PRO A 48 44.66 33.22 37.13
N THR A 49 43.54 32.98 36.44
CA THR A 49 42.67 34.00 35.82
C THR A 49 41.38 34.22 36.60
N THR A 50 40.44 35.01 36.06
CA THR A 50 39.12 35.27 36.68
C THR A 50 38.05 34.32 36.17
N LEU A 51 37.15 33.88 37.05
CA LEU A 51 35.89 33.24 36.70
C LEU A 51 34.90 34.30 36.16
N PRO A 52 34.30 34.13 34.96
CA PRO A 52 33.16 34.93 34.54
C PRO A 52 32.01 34.73 35.52
N LEU A 53 31.65 35.79 36.25
CA LEU A 53 30.62 35.75 37.28
C LEU A 53 30.08 37.18 37.48
N ALA A 54 28.89 37.44 36.95
CA ALA A 54 28.11 38.64 37.22
C ALA A 54 26.96 38.29 38.16
N VAL A 55 26.75 39.09 39.20
CA VAL A 55 25.69 38.90 40.21
C VAL A 55 24.94 40.20 40.37
N GLN A 56 23.61 40.17 40.28
CA GLN A 56 22.74 41.31 40.58
C GLN A 56 21.90 41.01 41.82
N GLY A 57 21.62 42.04 42.62
CA GLY A 57 20.76 41.95 43.79
C GLY A 57 21.12 42.97 44.87
N GLU A 58 20.48 42.84 46.03
CA GLU A 58 20.66 43.75 47.17
C GLU A 58 21.39 43.07 48.34
N GLY A 59 22.30 43.80 48.99
CA GLY A 59 23.06 43.28 50.15
C GLY A 59 23.96 42.09 49.82
N ILE A 60 24.51 42.05 48.60
CA ILE A 60 25.29 40.91 48.11
C ILE A 60 26.67 40.85 48.78
N THR A 61 27.04 39.66 49.24
CA THR A 61 28.42 39.31 49.61
C THR A 61 28.85 38.04 48.90
N ILE A 62 30.11 37.99 48.45
CA ILE A 62 30.69 36.82 47.78
C ILE A 62 31.92 36.37 48.58
N GLU A 63 31.87 35.16 49.12
CA GLU A 63 32.98 34.47 49.79
C GLU A 63 33.68 33.54 48.79
N GLY A 64 34.99 33.31 48.95
CA GLY A 64 35.77 32.44 48.05
C GLY A 64 36.31 33.14 46.80
N VAL A 65 36.29 34.47 46.77
CA VAL A 65 36.88 35.32 45.72
C VAL A 65 37.87 36.33 46.32
N ALA A 66 38.72 36.96 45.50
CA ALA A 66 39.70 37.95 45.95
C ALA A 66 39.12 39.36 46.06
N GLU A 67 38.14 39.69 45.20
CA GLU A 67 37.59 41.04 45.09
C GLU A 67 36.27 41.20 45.86
N ALA A 68 36.06 42.39 46.41
CA ALA A 68 34.76 42.76 46.97
C ALA A 68 33.67 42.80 45.88
N TYR A 69 32.44 42.51 46.27
CA TYR A 69 31.27 42.61 45.39
C TYR A 69 31.13 44.03 44.82
N ALA A 70 30.85 44.12 43.52
CA ALA A 70 30.38 45.32 42.84
C ALA A 70 29.33 44.92 41.79
N ALA A 71 28.28 45.73 41.64
CA ALA A 71 27.13 45.40 40.79
C ALA A 71 27.43 45.47 39.28
N ASP A 72 28.46 46.21 38.87
CA ASP A 72 28.95 46.33 37.49
C ASP A 72 30.03 45.28 37.14
N ARG A 73 30.52 44.53 38.13
CA ARG A 73 31.59 43.54 37.97
C ARG A 73 31.08 42.25 37.33
N SER A 74 31.75 41.84 36.26
CA SER A 74 31.40 40.66 35.45
C SER A 74 32.34 39.45 35.63
N SER A 75 33.43 39.61 36.38
CA SER A 75 34.31 38.51 36.75
C SER A 75 35.00 38.74 38.10
N TYR A 76 35.37 37.62 38.74
CA TYR A 76 36.03 37.57 40.04
C TYR A 76 37.15 36.53 39.99
N LYS A 77 38.27 36.76 40.68
CA LYS A 77 39.34 35.78 40.84
C LYS A 77 39.02 34.84 42.01
N PRO A 78 38.76 33.53 41.78
CA PRO A 78 38.50 32.61 42.88
C PRO A 78 39.72 32.48 43.80
N THR A 79 39.47 32.34 45.09
CA THR A 79 40.46 32.01 46.12
C THR A 79 40.21 30.64 46.75
N ALA A 80 39.08 30.00 46.41
CA ALA A 80 38.73 28.64 46.78
C ALA A 80 37.93 27.94 45.64
N LEU A 81 37.86 26.61 45.68
CA LEU A 81 37.01 25.82 44.78
C LEU A 81 35.51 25.88 45.14
N GLU A 82 35.15 26.46 46.29
CA GLU A 82 33.77 26.71 46.69
C GLU A 82 33.59 28.23 46.91
N ILE A 83 32.66 28.82 46.18
CA ILE A 83 32.28 30.23 46.26
C ILE A 83 30.86 30.29 46.85
N LYS A 84 30.63 31.18 47.83
CA LYS A 84 29.31 31.38 48.44
C LYS A 84 28.82 32.79 48.22
N ILE A 85 27.64 32.91 47.62
CA ILE A 85 26.96 34.17 47.38
C ILE A 85 25.80 34.27 48.37
N ARG A 86 25.72 35.37 49.11
CA ARG A 86 24.63 35.69 50.04
C ARG A 86 23.96 37.00 49.66
N GLY A 87 22.77 37.23 50.21
CA GLY A 87 21.99 38.46 50.00
C GLY A 87 20.76 38.21 49.13
N ALA A 88 20.04 39.27 48.77
CA ALA A 88 18.87 39.19 47.91
C ALA A 88 19.28 39.12 46.44
N VAL A 89 19.94 38.02 46.05
CA VAL A 89 20.35 37.73 44.67
C VAL A 89 19.12 37.71 43.76
N LYS A 90 19.17 38.47 42.67
CA LYS A 90 18.14 38.55 41.62
C LYS A 90 18.55 37.81 40.36
N SER A 91 19.79 37.97 39.92
CA SER A 91 20.32 37.19 38.80
C SER A 91 21.79 36.80 38.98
N ILE A 92 22.15 35.66 38.41
CA ILE A 92 23.53 35.19 38.26
C ILE A 92 23.78 34.87 36.79
N ARG A 93 24.89 35.38 36.25
CA ARG A 93 25.46 34.94 34.98
C ARG A 93 26.88 34.45 35.20
N CYS A 94 27.10 33.16 34.97
CA CYS A 94 28.38 32.45 35.07
C CYS A 94 28.56 31.58 33.81
N ASP A 95 28.50 32.21 32.64
CA ASP A 95 28.59 31.56 31.33
C ASP A 95 30.03 31.48 30.80
N TYR A 96 30.28 30.51 29.90
CA TYR A 96 31.62 30.20 29.35
C TYR A 96 32.66 29.75 30.40
N ALA A 97 32.18 29.21 31.54
CA ALA A 97 33.00 28.76 32.66
C ALA A 97 33.25 27.25 32.63
N ASN A 98 34.30 26.81 31.91
CA ASN A 98 34.66 25.38 31.84
C ASN A 98 34.98 24.73 33.20
N VAL A 99 35.43 25.52 34.18
CA VAL A 99 35.72 25.03 35.54
C VAL A 99 34.50 25.01 36.47
N LEU A 100 33.36 25.63 36.12
CA LEU A 100 32.14 25.56 36.92
C LEU A 100 31.62 24.11 36.87
N SER A 101 31.58 23.40 38.00
CA SER A 101 31.22 21.98 38.06
C SER A 101 29.85 21.73 38.70
N ALA A 102 29.48 22.50 39.72
CA ALA A 102 28.16 22.42 40.33
C ALA A 102 27.65 23.77 40.85
N MET A 103 26.34 23.91 40.95
CA MET A 103 25.69 25.04 41.62
C MET A 103 24.48 24.59 42.43
N ASP A 104 24.34 25.11 43.65
CA ASP A 104 23.16 24.94 44.50
C ASP A 104 22.51 26.30 44.76
N ILE A 105 21.28 26.46 44.27
CA ILE A 105 20.42 27.63 44.47
C ILE A 105 19.15 27.29 45.26
N THR A 106 19.01 26.07 45.81
CA THR A 106 17.78 25.61 46.48
C THR A 106 17.37 26.45 47.69
N SER A 107 18.35 27.04 48.37
CA SER A 107 18.11 27.97 49.49
C SER A 107 17.72 29.38 49.05
N SER A 108 17.74 29.68 47.74
CA SER A 108 17.43 31.02 47.26
C SER A 108 15.93 31.30 47.18
N LYS A 109 15.55 32.48 47.69
CA LYS A 109 14.15 32.95 47.75
C LYS A 109 13.89 34.13 46.82
N THR A 110 14.91 34.60 46.11
CA THR A 110 14.89 35.87 45.37
C THR A 110 15.46 35.78 43.97
N ILE A 111 16.18 34.70 43.62
CA ILE A 111 16.77 34.55 42.28
C ILE A 111 15.65 34.35 41.25
N GLU A 112 15.67 35.18 40.21
CA GLU A 112 14.70 35.21 39.12
C GLU A 112 15.33 34.73 37.81
N GLN A 113 16.65 34.91 37.63
CA GLN A 113 17.36 34.51 36.41
C GLN A 113 18.68 33.80 36.74
N LEU A 114 18.90 32.62 36.17
CA LEU A 114 20.17 31.91 36.24
C LEU A 114 20.67 31.60 34.82
N ASN A 115 21.87 32.08 34.48
CA ASN A 115 22.55 31.77 33.23
C ASN A 115 23.93 31.17 33.48
N VAL A 116 24.10 29.92 33.06
CA VAL A 116 25.29 29.07 33.27
C VAL A 116 25.65 28.32 31.98
N LYS A 117 25.30 28.90 30.82
CA LYS A 117 25.54 28.27 29.51
C LYS A 117 27.03 28.08 29.19
N ASN A 118 27.35 27.11 28.35
CA ASN A 118 28.74 26.80 27.95
C ASN A 118 29.67 26.60 29.17
N SER A 119 29.22 25.87 30.18
CA SER A 119 30.01 25.60 31.38
C SER A 119 30.27 24.11 31.57
N GLY A 120 31.28 23.78 32.38
CA GLY A 120 31.60 22.40 32.76
C GLY A 120 30.57 21.73 33.67
N MET A 121 29.43 22.39 33.93
CA MET A 121 28.51 22.05 35.01
C MET A 121 27.90 20.66 34.80
N THR A 122 28.02 19.82 35.81
CA THR A 122 27.48 18.46 35.88
C THR A 122 26.34 18.31 36.87
N ASP A 123 26.16 19.27 37.79
CA ASP A 123 25.16 19.20 38.86
C ASP A 123 24.55 20.59 39.11
N LEU A 124 23.21 20.67 39.12
CA LEU A 124 22.46 21.90 39.39
C LEU A 124 21.29 21.59 40.33
N GLN A 125 21.41 22.06 41.57
CA GLN A 125 20.37 21.91 42.59
C GLN A 125 19.48 23.16 42.58
N VAL A 126 18.26 23.01 42.05
CA VAL A 126 17.30 24.09 41.76
C VAL A 126 15.86 23.76 42.17
N LYS A 127 15.61 22.54 42.68
CA LYS A 127 14.31 22.08 43.13
C LYS A 127 13.67 23.05 44.13
N GLY A 128 12.40 23.42 43.91
CA GLY A 128 11.61 24.26 44.81
C GLY A 128 11.93 25.76 44.79
N VAL A 129 12.79 26.25 43.89
CA VAL A 129 13.10 27.69 43.76
C VAL A 129 11.94 28.41 43.05
N THR A 130 10.90 28.73 43.82
CA THR A 130 9.65 29.32 43.32
C THR A 130 9.81 30.72 42.70
N SER A 131 10.89 31.44 43.01
CA SER A 131 11.19 32.76 42.45
C SER A 131 11.81 32.72 41.06
N LEU A 132 12.36 31.57 40.62
CA LEU A 132 13.09 31.47 39.36
C LEU A 132 12.12 31.58 38.17
N GLN A 133 12.41 32.52 37.27
CA GLN A 133 11.61 32.82 36.07
C GLN A 133 12.31 32.33 34.80
N GLU A 134 13.64 32.47 34.72
CA GLU A 134 14.44 32.03 33.58
C GLU A 134 15.64 31.17 34.02
N LEU A 135 15.77 30.00 33.40
CA LEU A 135 16.94 29.13 33.53
C LEU A 135 17.59 28.89 32.16
N ILE A 136 18.83 29.34 32.00
CA ILE A 136 19.69 29.04 30.85
C ILE A 136 20.87 28.18 31.33
N CYS A 137 20.82 26.89 31.02
CA CYS A 137 21.90 25.92 31.25
C CYS A 137 22.34 25.19 29.97
N ALA A 138 22.11 25.80 28.81
CA ALA A 138 22.51 25.31 27.50
C ALA A 138 24.01 24.93 27.41
N ARG A 139 24.33 23.88 26.65
CA ARG A 139 25.72 23.40 26.42
C ARG A 139 26.47 23.13 27.73
N THR A 140 25.82 22.43 28.66
CA THR A 140 26.41 21.93 29.90
C THR A 140 26.47 20.40 29.91
N SER A 141 27.09 19.81 30.94
CA SER A 141 27.24 18.36 31.11
C SER A 141 26.26 17.75 32.13
N ILE A 142 25.18 18.47 32.49
CA ILE A 142 24.15 17.98 33.41
C ILE A 142 23.51 16.69 32.86
N PRO A 143 23.46 15.58 33.63
CA PRO A 143 22.84 14.34 33.19
C PRO A 143 21.32 14.27 33.44
N ALA A 144 20.82 15.02 34.43
CA ALA A 144 19.43 15.06 34.86
C ALA A 144 19.10 16.43 35.46
N LEU A 145 17.91 16.98 35.19
CA LEU A 145 17.48 18.29 35.67
C LEU A 145 16.13 18.21 36.39
N ASP A 146 16.12 18.40 37.71
CA ASP A 146 14.90 18.40 38.53
C ASP A 146 14.45 19.82 38.87
N LEU A 147 13.41 20.29 38.17
CA LEU A 147 12.79 21.61 38.37
C LEU A 147 11.51 21.52 39.21
N THR A 148 11.27 20.40 39.91
CA THR A 148 10.04 20.21 40.71
C THR A 148 9.77 21.40 41.62
N GLY A 149 8.61 22.04 41.48
CA GLY A 149 8.19 23.18 42.30
C GLY A 149 8.78 24.53 41.91
N CYS A 150 9.46 24.68 40.77
CA CYS A 150 9.84 25.99 40.22
C CYS A 150 8.62 26.71 39.62
N THR A 151 7.65 27.06 40.46
CA THR A 151 6.32 27.55 40.05
C THR A 151 6.33 28.88 39.29
N GLY A 152 7.38 29.69 39.45
CA GLY A 152 7.58 30.95 38.72
C GLY A 152 8.23 30.81 37.34
N LEU A 153 8.72 29.61 36.97
CA LEU A 153 9.57 29.42 35.79
C LEU A 153 8.76 29.59 34.50
N THR A 154 9.08 30.61 33.70
CA THR A 154 8.45 30.91 32.41
C THR A 154 9.28 30.44 31.22
N LYS A 155 10.62 30.43 31.34
CA LYS A 155 11.54 30.04 30.27
C LYS A 155 12.61 29.04 30.75
N LEU A 156 12.76 27.94 30.00
CA LEU A 156 13.80 26.94 30.18
C LEU A 156 14.63 26.74 28.90
N GLU A 157 15.93 26.97 28.99
CA GLU A 157 16.90 26.81 27.90
C GLU A 157 18.04 25.87 28.33
N ALA A 158 17.89 24.57 28.02
CA ALA A 158 18.85 23.51 28.33
C ALA A 158 19.28 22.75 27.05
N ASN A 159 19.40 23.47 25.93
CA ASN A 159 19.73 22.92 24.63
C ASN A 159 21.20 22.52 24.51
N SER A 160 21.48 21.50 23.69
CA SER A 160 22.81 20.92 23.47
C SER A 160 23.48 20.39 24.74
N CYS A 161 22.70 20.05 25.77
CA CYS A 161 23.17 19.32 26.94
C CYS A 161 23.25 17.82 26.59
N MET A 162 24.31 17.42 25.89
CA MET A 162 24.47 16.08 25.27
C MET A 162 24.47 14.88 26.24
N LYS A 163 24.41 15.12 27.55
CA LYS A 163 24.28 14.09 28.60
C LYS A 163 22.91 14.07 29.26
N LEU A 164 22.04 15.04 28.96
CA LEU A 164 20.75 15.22 29.62
C LEU A 164 19.77 14.13 29.18
N THR A 165 19.48 13.20 30.09
CA THR A 165 18.62 12.03 29.84
C THR A 165 17.23 12.17 30.47
N SER A 166 17.08 13.03 31.48
CA SER A 166 15.83 13.26 32.21
C SER A 166 15.65 14.72 32.62
N VAL A 167 14.40 15.19 32.51
CA VAL A 167 13.97 16.53 32.93
C VAL A 167 12.63 16.39 33.66
N THR A 168 12.56 16.88 34.90
CA THR A 168 11.34 16.83 35.72
C THR A 168 10.73 18.23 35.83
N LEU A 169 9.56 18.43 35.23
CA LEU A 169 8.88 19.74 35.15
C LEU A 169 7.70 19.89 36.13
N THR A 170 7.53 18.96 37.06
CA THR A 170 6.36 18.88 37.96
C THR A 170 6.13 20.18 38.73
N GLY A 171 5.00 20.83 38.48
CA GLY A 171 4.64 22.10 39.13
C GLY A 171 5.17 23.37 38.45
N CYS A 172 5.90 23.28 37.33
CA CYS A 172 6.38 24.43 36.55
C CYS A 172 5.25 25.07 35.70
N THR A 173 4.07 25.29 36.27
CA THR A 173 2.83 25.68 35.57
C THR A 173 2.86 27.09 34.97
N ALA A 174 3.94 27.84 35.18
CA ALA A 174 4.20 29.12 34.53
C ALA A 174 4.92 29.00 33.18
N LEU A 175 5.45 27.82 32.80
CA LEU A 175 6.28 27.65 31.60
C LEU A 175 5.55 28.06 30.32
N GLU A 176 6.18 28.94 29.55
CA GLU A 176 5.75 29.39 28.23
C GLU A 176 6.72 28.93 27.13
N GLU A 177 8.02 28.82 27.43
CA GLU A 177 9.07 28.42 26.50
C GLU A 177 9.94 27.28 27.05
N ILE A 178 10.08 26.18 26.28
CA ILE A 178 10.88 25.01 26.64
C ILE A 178 11.81 24.66 25.47
N GLN A 179 13.12 24.74 25.70
CA GLN A 179 14.17 24.43 24.74
C GLN A 179 15.11 23.33 25.28
N LEU A 180 14.96 22.11 24.76
CA LEU A 180 15.67 20.90 25.18
C LEU A 180 16.33 20.16 24.00
N GLN A 181 16.60 20.86 22.90
CA GLN A 181 17.12 20.32 21.63
C GLN A 181 18.50 19.64 21.80
N ASN A 182 18.80 18.60 21.02
CA ASN A 182 20.11 17.93 21.01
C ASN A 182 20.53 17.38 22.40
N GLY A 183 19.65 16.60 23.03
CA GLY A 183 19.88 15.86 24.27
C GLY A 183 19.68 14.35 24.07
N GLU A 184 19.62 13.60 25.17
CA GLU A 184 19.39 12.15 25.20
C GLU A 184 18.05 11.78 25.90
N ILE A 185 17.08 12.70 25.83
CA ILE A 185 15.78 12.57 26.51
C ILE A 185 14.90 11.54 25.80
N LYS A 186 14.50 10.50 26.53
CA LYS A 186 13.64 9.41 26.00
C LYS A 186 12.15 9.58 26.30
N THR A 187 11.83 10.34 27.34
CA THR A 187 10.48 10.63 27.81
C THR A 187 10.44 12.02 28.43
N LEU A 188 9.37 12.77 28.18
CA LEU A 188 9.14 14.07 28.79
C LEU A 188 7.67 14.18 29.21
N ASP A 189 7.42 14.48 30.48
CA ASP A 189 6.08 14.77 30.98
C ASP A 189 5.79 16.26 30.90
N LEU A 190 4.71 16.62 30.19
CA LEU A 190 4.23 17.98 29.97
C LEU A 190 2.89 18.24 30.70
N SER A 191 2.45 17.31 31.55
CA SER A 191 1.18 17.38 32.26
C SER A 191 1.04 18.67 33.08
N GLY A 192 -0.04 19.41 32.82
CA GLY A 192 -0.34 20.67 33.51
C GLY A 192 0.41 21.90 33.01
N LEU A 193 1.29 21.79 32.01
CA LEU A 193 2.05 22.92 31.43
C LEU A 193 1.21 23.73 30.42
N THR A 194 -0.04 24.06 30.78
CA THR A 194 -1.07 24.66 29.89
C THR A 194 -0.77 26.08 29.38
N LYS A 195 0.38 26.65 29.76
CA LYS A 195 0.86 27.95 29.27
C LYS A 195 1.92 27.86 28.16
N VAL A 196 2.44 26.67 27.86
CA VAL A 196 3.50 26.48 26.86
C VAL A 196 3.04 26.97 25.48
N LYS A 197 3.84 27.85 24.88
CA LYS A 197 3.69 28.42 23.54
C LYS A 197 4.72 27.87 22.56
N SER A 198 5.95 27.69 23.01
CA SER A 198 7.07 27.18 22.21
C SER A 198 7.71 25.95 22.86
N LEU A 199 7.77 24.85 22.11
CA LEU A 199 8.34 23.58 22.56
C LEU A 199 9.32 23.04 21.52
N GLN A 200 10.61 23.04 21.87
CA GLN A 200 11.71 22.64 20.99
C GLN A 200 12.41 21.39 21.56
N LEU A 201 12.15 20.23 20.95
CA LEU A 201 12.58 18.90 21.40
C LEU A 201 13.40 18.12 20.35
N GLU A 202 13.67 18.75 19.20
CA GLU A 202 14.46 18.21 18.09
C GLU A 202 15.74 17.48 18.55
N ARG A 203 16.03 16.36 17.87
CA ARG A 203 17.20 15.48 18.10
C ARG A 203 17.30 14.97 19.54
N ASN A 204 16.18 14.47 20.06
CA ASN A 204 16.12 13.64 21.25
C ASN A 204 15.53 12.26 20.89
N PRO A 205 15.96 11.16 21.53
CA PRO A 205 15.42 9.82 21.29
C PRO A 205 14.02 9.59 21.91
N LEU A 206 13.14 10.59 21.87
CA LEU A 206 11.74 10.52 22.32
C LEU A 206 10.96 9.52 21.47
N ALA A 207 10.43 8.47 22.11
CA ALA A 207 9.59 7.46 21.46
C ALA A 207 8.09 7.84 21.45
N THR A 208 7.67 8.64 22.43
CA THR A 208 6.31 9.16 22.55
C THR A 208 6.35 10.61 23.06
N LEU A 209 5.32 11.38 22.74
CA LEU A 209 5.12 12.74 23.24
C LEU A 209 3.62 12.97 23.44
N GLN A 210 3.23 13.45 24.63
CA GLN A 210 1.86 13.80 24.96
C GLN A 210 1.75 15.32 25.05
N VAL A 211 0.95 15.91 24.15
CA VAL A 211 0.70 17.36 24.06
C VAL A 211 -0.78 17.72 24.24
N ALA A 212 -1.60 16.76 24.66
CA ALA A 212 -2.99 16.98 25.03
C ALA A 212 -3.11 18.10 26.09
N GLY A 213 -4.08 18.99 25.91
CA GLY A 213 -4.26 20.18 26.75
C GLY A 213 -3.24 21.32 26.56
N LEU A 214 -2.22 21.21 25.69
CA LEU A 214 -1.33 22.32 25.34
C LEU A 214 -1.99 23.29 24.33
N THR A 215 -3.15 23.82 24.70
CA THR A 215 -4.03 24.64 23.83
C THR A 215 -3.44 26.00 23.42
N LYS A 216 -2.33 26.42 24.05
CA LYS A 216 -1.60 27.66 23.74
C LYS A 216 -0.33 27.44 22.91
N LEU A 217 -0.02 26.20 22.55
CA LEU A 217 1.18 25.86 21.78
C LEU A 217 1.08 26.42 20.37
N THR A 218 1.92 27.40 20.03
CA THR A 218 2.00 28.02 18.69
C THR A 218 3.11 27.41 17.84
N THR A 219 4.18 26.89 18.47
CA THR A 219 5.34 26.34 17.78
C THR A 219 5.78 25.02 18.41
N LEU A 220 5.80 23.95 17.62
CA LEU A 220 6.33 22.64 18.02
C LEU A 220 7.42 22.18 17.05
N ASN A 221 8.60 21.88 17.59
CA ASN A 221 9.67 21.22 16.84
C ASN A 221 10.07 19.90 17.51
N VAL A 222 9.93 18.82 16.76
CA VAL A 222 10.31 17.44 17.12
C VAL A 222 11.19 16.80 16.03
N GLU A 223 11.88 17.60 15.19
CA GLU A 223 12.73 17.09 14.10
C GLU A 223 13.73 16.02 14.60
N GLY A 224 13.83 14.89 13.89
CA GLY A 224 14.83 13.87 14.21
C GLY A 224 14.61 13.17 15.55
N THR A 225 13.37 13.16 16.06
CA THR A 225 12.96 12.31 17.19
C THR A 225 12.59 10.89 16.73
N LYS A 226 12.23 10.00 17.66
CA LYS A 226 11.84 8.60 17.40
C LYS A 226 10.35 8.36 17.63
N LEU A 227 9.53 9.39 17.46
CA LEU A 227 8.08 9.33 17.66
C LEU A 227 7.49 8.34 16.68
N THR A 228 6.69 7.38 17.16
CA THR A 228 5.95 6.44 16.31
C THR A 228 4.57 6.96 15.91
N ALA A 229 3.99 7.81 16.76
CA ALA A 229 2.72 8.49 16.56
C ALA A 229 2.77 9.89 17.19
N LEU A 230 2.06 10.85 16.58
CA LEU A 230 1.89 12.20 17.13
C LEU A 230 0.44 12.67 16.94
N SER A 231 -0.25 12.97 18.04
CA SER A 231 -1.59 13.58 18.00
C SER A 231 -1.53 15.02 18.51
N LEU A 232 -2.05 15.94 17.70
CA LEU A 232 -2.04 17.38 17.93
C LEU A 232 -3.45 17.97 18.00
N SER A 233 -4.50 17.13 18.11
CA SER A 233 -5.91 17.54 18.02
C SER A 233 -6.28 18.70 18.96
N ASP A 234 -5.68 18.76 20.16
CA ASP A 234 -5.90 19.82 21.16
C ASP A 234 -5.08 21.10 20.92
N CYS A 235 -4.05 21.05 20.07
CA CYS A 235 -3.13 22.15 19.80
C CYS A 235 -3.74 23.16 18.81
N THR A 236 -4.92 23.68 19.15
CA THR A 236 -5.74 24.54 18.27
C THR A 236 -5.12 25.90 17.95
N ALA A 237 -4.13 26.35 18.75
CA ALA A 237 -3.33 27.54 18.50
C ALA A 237 -2.04 27.29 17.69
N LEU A 238 -1.78 26.07 17.23
CA LEU A 238 -0.52 25.73 16.56
C LEU A 238 -0.40 26.44 15.21
N GLU A 239 0.66 27.23 15.03
CA GLU A 239 0.97 27.96 13.80
C GLU A 239 2.05 27.28 12.95
N MET A 240 2.99 26.60 13.62
CA MET A 240 4.14 25.94 12.98
C MET A 240 4.43 24.58 13.62
N LEU A 241 4.49 23.55 12.77
CA LEU A 241 4.93 22.20 13.13
C LEU A 241 6.16 21.79 12.32
N THR A 242 7.22 21.42 13.02
CA THR A 242 8.39 20.73 12.43
C THR A 242 8.50 19.33 13.03
N ALA A 243 8.26 18.31 12.21
CA ALA A 243 8.33 16.90 12.56
C ALA A 243 9.09 16.06 11.50
N SER A 244 9.87 16.72 10.63
CA SER A 244 10.72 16.04 9.65
C SER A 244 11.75 15.11 10.30
N ARG A 245 12.22 14.10 9.56
CA ARG A 245 13.22 13.10 9.98
C ARG A 245 12.84 12.29 11.22
N CYS A 246 11.57 12.30 11.62
CA CYS A 246 11.04 11.36 12.61
C CYS A 246 10.95 9.98 11.95
N GLY A 247 12.08 9.26 11.97
CA GLY A 247 12.29 8.06 11.13
C GLY A 247 11.36 6.89 11.43
N ASP A 248 10.69 6.90 12.58
CA ASP A 248 9.76 5.88 13.05
C ASP A 248 8.28 6.33 12.99
N LEU A 249 8.00 7.57 12.55
CA LEU A 249 6.67 8.19 12.62
C LEU A 249 5.72 7.63 11.56
N ALA A 250 4.80 6.75 11.99
CA ALA A 250 3.85 6.06 11.11
C ALA A 250 2.49 6.78 11.03
N THR A 251 2.11 7.51 12.08
CA THR A 251 0.79 8.18 12.15
C THR A 251 0.90 9.59 12.72
N ILE A 252 0.13 10.51 12.13
CA ILE A 252 -0.01 11.89 12.61
C ILE A 252 -1.47 12.33 12.58
N GLN A 253 -1.92 13.02 13.61
CA GLN A 253 -3.21 13.72 13.64
C GLN A 253 -2.94 15.21 13.80
N LEU A 254 -3.14 15.97 12.74
CA LEU A 254 -2.92 17.42 12.72
C LEU A 254 -4.07 18.17 13.44
N PRO A 255 -3.81 19.33 14.07
CA PRO A 255 -4.87 20.13 14.67
C PRO A 255 -5.78 20.65 13.55
N LYS A 256 -7.07 20.33 13.59
CA LYS A 256 -8.05 20.82 12.61
C LYS A 256 -8.42 22.28 12.91
N THR A 257 -7.46 23.17 12.65
CA THR A 257 -7.50 24.61 13.00
C THR A 257 -7.13 25.49 11.81
N GLY A 258 -7.69 26.70 11.78
CA GLY A 258 -7.30 27.76 10.86
C GLY A 258 -6.02 28.52 11.25
N GLN A 259 -5.32 28.10 12.31
CA GLN A 259 -4.07 28.75 12.76
C GLN A 259 -2.80 28.15 12.15
N LEU A 260 -2.81 26.87 11.79
CA LEU A 260 -1.63 26.16 11.30
C LEU A 260 -1.24 26.67 9.91
N GLN A 261 -0.09 27.31 9.81
CA GLN A 261 0.41 27.97 8.59
C GLN A 261 1.54 27.20 7.93
N TYR A 262 2.39 26.54 8.72
CA TYR A 262 3.60 25.87 8.25
C TYR A 262 3.69 24.44 8.77
N LEU A 263 3.81 23.47 7.86
CA LEU A 263 3.95 22.05 8.16
C LEU A 263 5.22 21.49 7.50
N TYR A 264 6.18 21.03 8.30
CA TYR A 264 7.36 20.30 7.84
C TYR A 264 7.30 18.86 8.37
N LEU A 265 7.14 17.90 7.46
CA LEU A 265 6.92 16.48 7.74
C LEU A 265 7.61 15.62 6.67
N SER A 266 8.88 15.93 6.41
CA SER A 266 9.71 15.28 5.38
C SER A 266 10.52 14.11 5.96
N ASP A 267 10.86 13.07 5.19
CA ASP A 267 11.71 11.93 5.63
C ASP A 267 11.18 11.16 6.87
N CYS A 268 9.87 10.95 6.93
CA CYS A 268 9.17 10.08 7.89
C CYS A 268 8.89 8.73 7.23
N LYS A 269 9.85 7.81 7.33
CA LYS A 269 9.90 6.58 6.51
C LYS A 269 8.63 5.72 6.51
N PRO A 270 7.94 5.44 7.64
CA PRO A 270 6.75 4.59 7.65
C PRO A 270 5.43 5.38 7.51
N LEU A 271 5.48 6.69 7.26
CA LEU A 271 4.29 7.53 7.13
C LEU A 271 3.55 7.22 5.82
N GLN A 272 2.33 6.66 5.93
CA GLN A 272 1.53 6.26 4.76
C GLN A 272 0.45 7.25 4.36
N THR A 273 -0.05 8.05 5.29
CA THR A 273 -1.17 8.97 5.05
C THR A 273 -0.99 10.28 5.80
N VAL A 274 -1.28 11.39 5.11
CA VAL A 274 -1.39 12.74 5.70
C VAL A 274 -2.74 13.33 5.33
N ASP A 275 -3.47 13.84 6.32
CA ASP A 275 -4.78 14.48 6.13
C ASP A 275 -4.74 15.98 6.46
N LEU A 276 -4.66 16.78 5.40
CA LEU A 276 -4.64 18.25 5.46
C LEU A 276 -6.05 18.87 5.51
N THR A 277 -7.12 18.07 5.49
CA THR A 277 -8.52 18.56 5.41
C THR A 277 -8.82 19.64 6.45
N GLY A 278 -9.40 20.77 6.04
CA GLY A 278 -9.87 21.85 6.91
C GLY A 278 -8.78 22.70 7.55
N LEU A 279 -7.51 22.56 7.11
CA LEU A 279 -6.40 23.41 7.55
C LEU A 279 -6.45 24.76 6.81
N THR A 280 -7.50 25.54 7.07
CA THR A 280 -7.84 26.74 6.30
C THR A 280 -6.78 27.85 6.35
N GLY A 281 -5.90 27.85 7.36
CA GLY A 281 -4.77 28.78 7.48
C GLY A 281 -3.45 28.32 6.85
N LEU A 282 -3.38 27.07 6.36
CA LEU A 282 -2.15 26.44 5.88
C LEU A 282 -1.62 27.16 4.64
N LYS A 283 -0.37 27.60 4.68
CA LYS A 283 0.30 28.30 3.58
C LYS A 283 1.27 27.38 2.85
N GLU A 284 2.03 26.59 3.60
CA GLU A 284 3.09 25.73 3.06
C GLU A 284 3.11 24.38 3.78
N ALA A 285 3.17 23.30 3.01
CA ALA A 285 3.31 21.93 3.51
C ALA A 285 4.43 21.19 2.78
N TYR A 286 5.39 20.68 3.55
CA TYR A 286 6.58 19.98 3.09
C TYR A 286 6.49 18.51 3.51
N LEU A 287 6.13 17.64 2.57
CA LEU A 287 5.91 16.20 2.74
C LEU A 287 6.85 15.37 1.83
N GLU A 288 7.94 15.94 1.35
CA GLU A 288 8.94 15.26 0.51
C GLU A 288 9.74 14.16 1.25
N HIS A 289 10.43 13.30 0.49
CA HIS A 289 11.23 12.17 1.00
C HIS A 289 10.44 11.09 1.77
N ASN A 290 9.11 11.09 1.71
CA ASN A 290 8.26 10.11 2.40
C ASN A 290 8.02 8.86 1.52
N LYS A 291 8.96 7.91 1.55
CA LYS A 291 8.96 6.68 0.73
C LYS A 291 7.73 5.77 0.86
N SER A 292 6.99 5.83 1.96
CA SER A 292 5.77 5.02 2.16
C SER A 292 4.47 5.80 1.98
N LEU A 293 4.53 7.09 1.61
CA LEU A 293 3.36 7.96 1.50
C LEU A 293 2.56 7.62 0.23
N THR A 294 1.46 6.90 0.42
CA THR A 294 0.54 6.49 -0.65
C THR A 294 -0.70 7.37 -0.73
N LYS A 295 -1.00 8.17 0.31
CA LYS A 295 -2.21 9.01 0.35
C LYS A 295 -1.95 10.38 0.99
N VAL A 296 -2.30 11.45 0.30
CA VAL A 296 -2.43 12.79 0.88
C VAL A 296 -3.85 13.27 0.62
N ILE A 297 -4.59 13.56 1.69
CA ILE A 297 -5.94 14.11 1.61
C ILE A 297 -5.81 15.62 1.72
N VAL A 298 -6.28 16.33 0.70
CA VAL A 298 -6.36 17.79 0.68
C VAL A 298 -7.80 18.17 0.43
N SER A 299 -8.38 19.01 1.28
CA SER A 299 -9.68 19.64 1.04
C SER A 299 -9.84 20.82 2.01
N ASP A 300 -10.54 21.87 1.60
CA ASP A 300 -10.72 23.10 2.41
C ASP A 300 -9.39 23.70 2.93
N CYS A 301 -8.41 23.85 2.02
CA CYS A 301 -7.13 24.52 2.26
C CYS A 301 -6.95 25.77 1.37
N PRO A 302 -7.86 26.76 1.41
CA PRO A 302 -7.88 27.89 0.46
C PRO A 302 -6.67 28.84 0.52
N ASN A 303 -5.87 28.80 1.58
CA ASN A 303 -4.66 29.62 1.72
C ASN A 303 -3.36 28.88 1.33
N LEU A 304 -3.44 27.61 0.93
CA LEU A 304 -2.27 26.81 0.58
C LEU A 304 -1.64 27.35 -0.70
N LYS A 305 -0.33 27.63 -0.66
CA LYS A 305 0.45 28.16 -1.80
C LYS A 305 1.53 27.20 -2.26
N LEU A 306 2.04 26.36 -1.36
CA LEU A 306 3.07 25.39 -1.65
C LEU A 306 2.74 24.05 -1.00
N LEU A 307 2.66 23.01 -1.84
CA LEU A 307 2.59 21.62 -1.40
C LEU A 307 3.77 20.86 -2.01
N SER A 308 4.68 20.39 -1.16
CA SER A 308 5.87 19.65 -1.60
C SER A 308 5.70 18.16 -1.32
N LEU A 309 5.79 17.35 -2.38
CA LEU A 309 5.52 15.91 -2.39
C LEU A 309 6.64 15.11 -3.07
N TYR A 310 7.56 15.79 -3.75
CA TYR A 310 8.62 15.18 -4.55
C TYR A 310 9.47 14.18 -3.76
N LEU A 311 10.03 13.19 -4.44
CA LEU A 311 10.73 12.06 -3.83
C LEU A 311 9.82 11.39 -2.79
N SER A 312 8.64 10.94 -3.22
CA SER A 312 7.74 10.10 -2.41
C SER A 312 7.32 8.87 -3.24
N ALA A 313 6.18 8.24 -2.96
CA ALA A 313 5.67 7.07 -3.67
C ALA A 313 4.15 7.15 -3.92
N LEU A 314 3.65 8.33 -4.30
CA LEU A 314 2.23 8.54 -4.56
C LEU A 314 1.80 7.93 -5.90
N PRO A 315 0.86 6.98 -5.92
CA PRO A 315 0.32 6.41 -7.16
C PRO A 315 -0.61 7.41 -7.88
N ALA A 316 -1.01 7.07 -9.12
CA ALA A 316 -1.71 7.96 -10.04
C ALA A 316 -3.05 8.48 -9.49
N GLU A 317 -3.81 7.61 -8.82
CA GLU A 317 -5.06 7.94 -8.15
C GLU A 317 -4.86 8.90 -6.97
N ALA A 318 -3.72 8.81 -6.28
CA ALA A 318 -3.41 9.68 -5.15
C ALA A 318 -2.96 11.08 -5.60
N THR A 319 -2.12 11.19 -6.64
CA THR A 319 -1.74 12.50 -7.20
C THR A 319 -2.94 13.20 -7.85
N LEU A 320 -3.83 12.46 -8.51
CA LEU A 320 -5.10 12.98 -9.03
C LEU A 320 -6.04 13.42 -7.90
N ALA A 321 -6.17 12.64 -6.82
CA ALA A 321 -6.97 13.01 -5.65
C ALA A 321 -6.45 14.30 -4.98
N VAL A 322 -5.12 14.46 -4.88
CA VAL A 322 -4.50 15.70 -4.37
C VAL A 322 -4.95 16.91 -5.19
N VAL A 323 -4.80 16.89 -6.52
CA VAL A 323 -5.15 18.06 -7.35
C VAL A 323 -6.65 18.31 -7.43
N ASN A 324 -7.47 17.26 -7.34
CA ASN A 324 -8.92 17.39 -7.16
C ASN A 324 -9.28 18.05 -5.82
N GLY A 325 -8.47 17.85 -4.78
CA GLY A 325 -8.60 18.45 -3.46
C GLY A 325 -8.06 19.88 -3.31
N LEU A 326 -7.14 20.31 -4.18
CA LEU A 326 -6.60 21.68 -4.17
C LEU A 326 -7.67 22.72 -4.53
N ALA A 327 -7.56 23.92 -3.93
CA ALA A 327 -8.46 25.03 -4.20
C ALA A 327 -8.27 25.59 -5.64
N ASP A 328 -9.33 26.17 -6.18
CA ASP A 328 -9.31 26.80 -7.50
C ASP A 328 -8.79 28.25 -7.42
N HIS A 329 -7.63 28.47 -8.05
CA HIS A 329 -6.96 29.76 -8.22
C HIS A 329 -6.77 30.10 -9.70
N SER A 330 -7.61 29.56 -10.58
CA SER A 330 -7.58 29.78 -12.03
C SER A 330 -7.55 31.26 -12.43
N ALA A 331 -8.31 32.10 -11.72
CA ALA A 331 -8.39 33.54 -11.94
C ALA A 331 -7.10 34.31 -11.57
N ASP A 332 -6.26 33.75 -10.69
CA ASP A 332 -5.03 34.38 -10.18
C ASP A 332 -3.76 33.88 -10.91
N TYR A 333 -3.91 33.07 -11.96
CA TYR A 333 -2.80 32.38 -12.60
C TYR A 333 -1.90 33.30 -13.46
N ASP A 334 -0.63 33.43 -13.07
CA ASP A 334 0.45 34.02 -13.86
C ASP A 334 1.47 32.94 -14.27
N ALA A 335 1.60 32.67 -15.58
CA ALA A 335 2.55 31.69 -16.10
C ALA A 335 4.02 32.06 -15.86
N MET A 336 4.35 33.36 -15.80
CA MET A 336 5.70 33.84 -15.55
C MET A 336 6.06 33.81 -14.06
N LYS A 337 5.06 33.94 -13.18
CA LYS A 337 5.23 33.94 -11.72
C LYS A 337 4.12 33.16 -11.00
N PRO A 338 4.05 31.81 -11.13
CA PRO A 338 3.01 31.03 -10.47
C PRO A 338 3.05 31.22 -8.95
N ALA A 339 1.95 31.69 -8.39
CA ALA A 339 1.79 31.87 -6.95
C ALA A 339 1.54 30.55 -6.21
N PHE A 340 0.90 29.58 -6.89
CA PHE A 340 0.47 28.30 -6.35
C PHE A 340 1.26 27.15 -6.98
N LYS A 341 1.92 26.35 -6.13
CA LYS A 341 2.98 25.42 -6.55
C LYS A 341 2.81 24.06 -5.91
N VAL A 342 3.00 23.01 -6.72
CA VAL A 342 3.26 21.66 -6.21
C VAL A 342 4.68 21.27 -6.59
N TYR A 343 5.53 20.95 -5.62
CA TYR A 343 6.81 20.30 -5.91
C TYR A 343 6.52 18.81 -6.06
N ALA A 344 6.29 18.42 -7.31
CA ALA A 344 5.65 17.17 -7.71
C ALA A 344 6.67 16.04 -7.96
N LYS A 345 7.80 16.38 -8.60
CA LYS A 345 8.79 15.41 -9.07
C LYS A 345 10.21 15.78 -8.62
N GLY A 346 11.02 14.78 -8.33
CA GLY A 346 12.35 14.94 -7.75
C GLY A 346 13.47 14.25 -8.50
N VAL A 347 14.70 14.71 -8.27
CA VAL A 347 15.93 13.98 -8.58
C VAL A 347 16.89 14.06 -7.39
N LYS A 348 17.43 12.92 -6.94
CA LYS A 348 18.54 12.83 -5.98
C LYS A 348 19.33 11.55 -6.26
N PHE A 349 20.67 11.56 -6.18
CA PHE A 349 21.52 10.46 -6.65
C PHE A 349 21.26 9.11 -5.95
N ASP A 350 20.74 9.15 -4.72
CA ASP A 350 20.40 7.99 -3.88
C ASP A 350 18.87 7.73 -3.81
N TYR A 351 18.06 8.40 -4.63
CA TYR A 351 16.61 8.34 -4.59
C TYR A 351 15.99 8.27 -6.01
N THR A 352 15.31 7.16 -6.30
CA THR A 352 14.41 7.04 -7.46
C THR A 352 13.04 7.61 -7.12
N GLU A 353 12.63 8.68 -7.79
CA GLU A 353 11.27 9.22 -7.70
C GLU A 353 10.23 8.16 -8.08
N ALA A 354 9.17 8.04 -7.29
CA ALA A 354 8.09 7.07 -7.51
C ALA A 354 6.69 7.70 -7.54
N ASN A 355 6.57 9.04 -7.42
CA ASN A 355 5.31 9.74 -7.66
C ASN A 355 4.87 9.62 -9.13
N VAL A 356 3.65 9.14 -9.37
CA VAL A 356 3.06 9.02 -10.70
C VAL A 356 2.13 10.21 -10.97
N TRP A 357 2.58 11.16 -11.79
CA TRP A 357 1.79 12.32 -12.22
C TRP A 357 1.28 12.11 -13.64
N THR A 358 -0.02 11.87 -13.78
CA THR A 358 -0.65 11.64 -15.10
C THR A 358 -0.93 12.96 -15.84
N PRO A 359 -1.08 12.95 -17.18
CA PRO A 359 -1.53 14.11 -17.93
C PRO A 359 -2.86 14.70 -17.42
N LYS A 360 -3.78 13.86 -16.92
CA LYS A 360 -5.01 14.30 -16.27
C LYS A 360 -4.74 15.09 -14.99
N ALA A 361 -3.90 14.57 -14.08
CA ALA A 361 -3.55 15.28 -12.85
C ALA A 361 -2.84 16.62 -13.14
N ALA A 362 -1.97 16.66 -14.15
CA ALA A 362 -1.34 17.88 -14.63
C ALA A 362 -2.36 18.88 -15.20
N SER A 363 -3.29 18.42 -16.04
CA SER A 363 -4.37 19.25 -16.59
C SER A 363 -5.26 19.84 -15.49
N VAL A 364 -5.71 19.03 -14.53
CA VAL A 364 -6.55 19.50 -13.40
C VAL A 364 -5.82 20.54 -12.56
N ALA A 365 -4.55 20.30 -12.20
CA ALA A 365 -3.73 21.27 -11.48
C ALA A 365 -3.65 22.60 -12.26
N ARG A 366 -3.34 22.50 -13.56
CA ARG A 366 -3.17 23.66 -14.44
C ARG A 366 -4.46 24.45 -14.65
N ARG A 367 -5.62 23.77 -14.77
CA ARG A 367 -6.95 24.41 -14.84
C ARG A 367 -7.26 25.18 -13.56
N LYS A 368 -6.95 24.63 -12.39
CA LYS A 368 -7.10 25.29 -11.08
C LYS A 368 -6.04 26.34 -10.74
N GLY A 369 -5.17 26.74 -11.68
CA GLY A 369 -4.13 27.74 -11.45
C GLY A 369 -2.91 27.25 -10.65
N TRP A 370 -2.71 25.94 -10.50
CA TRP A 370 -1.52 25.37 -9.88
C TRP A 370 -0.47 24.99 -10.93
N THR A 371 0.81 25.20 -10.60
CA THR A 371 1.93 24.72 -11.41
C THR A 371 2.65 23.57 -10.72
N LEU A 372 2.78 22.44 -11.44
CA LEU A 372 3.61 21.32 -11.03
C LEU A 372 5.09 21.63 -11.36
N TYR A 373 5.98 21.38 -10.40
CA TYR A 373 7.42 21.59 -10.54
C TYR A 373 8.21 20.29 -10.32
N SER A 374 9.33 20.21 -11.00
CA SER A 374 10.44 19.31 -10.70
C SER A 374 11.52 20.03 -9.87
N LYS A 375 12.16 19.32 -8.94
CA LYS A 375 13.27 19.81 -8.11
C LYS A 375 14.44 18.82 -8.11
N ASN A 376 15.66 19.32 -8.30
CA ASN A 376 16.87 18.53 -8.14
C ASN A 376 17.46 18.82 -6.75
N ASP A 377 17.62 17.80 -5.92
CA ASP A 377 18.27 17.91 -4.60
C ASP A 377 19.79 17.62 -4.68
N ASN A 378 20.32 17.28 -5.86
CA ASN A 378 21.76 17.10 -6.08
C ASN A 378 22.52 18.41 -6.38
N ASP A 379 21.81 19.48 -6.71
CA ASP A 379 22.39 20.79 -7.00
C ASP A 379 21.54 21.90 -6.40
N ASN A 380 22.03 23.14 -6.47
CA ASN A 380 21.30 24.32 -6.00
C ASN A 380 20.42 24.93 -7.12
N SER A 381 19.94 24.13 -8.08
CA SER A 381 19.09 24.66 -9.15
C SER A 381 17.70 25.03 -8.61
N ILE A 382 17.14 26.11 -9.15
CA ILE A 382 15.76 26.48 -8.86
C ILE A 382 14.80 25.41 -9.41
N PRO A 383 13.70 25.10 -8.70
CA PRO A 383 12.66 24.21 -9.23
C PRO A 383 12.17 24.67 -10.60
N LYS A 384 12.07 23.74 -11.54
CA LYS A 384 11.63 23.99 -12.93
C LYS A 384 10.21 23.46 -13.13
N PRO A 385 9.34 24.11 -13.92
CA PRO A 385 8.05 23.52 -14.28
C PRO A 385 8.22 22.08 -14.78
N LEU A 386 7.35 21.17 -14.35
CA LEU A 386 7.40 19.76 -14.73
C LEU A 386 7.14 19.56 -16.23
N TYR A 387 6.27 20.42 -16.78
CA TYR A 387 5.94 20.52 -18.19
C TYR A 387 6.28 21.93 -18.66
N SER A 388 6.86 22.07 -19.85
CA SER A 388 7.27 23.36 -20.41
C SER A 388 6.10 24.18 -20.94
N ASP A 389 5.05 23.54 -21.45
CA ASP A 389 3.87 24.19 -22.01
C ASP A 389 2.63 23.27 -21.96
N TYR A 390 1.45 23.85 -22.24
CA TYR A 390 0.18 23.15 -22.34
C TYR A 390 -0.54 23.55 -23.63
N ALA A 391 -1.08 22.55 -24.34
CA ALA A 391 -1.80 22.74 -25.59
C ALA A 391 -3.27 22.29 -25.45
N LYS A 392 -4.12 22.85 -26.31
CA LYS A 392 -5.53 22.48 -26.42
C LYS A 392 -5.71 21.38 -27.47
N VAL A 393 -6.41 20.31 -27.10
CA VAL A 393 -6.95 19.35 -28.06
C VAL A 393 -8.44 19.63 -28.28
N THR A 394 -8.87 19.60 -29.53
CA THR A 394 -10.28 19.63 -29.91
C THR A 394 -10.62 18.33 -30.62
N ILE A 395 -11.71 17.69 -30.24
CA ILE A 395 -12.24 16.52 -30.96
C ILE A 395 -13.42 17.02 -31.79
N GLU A 396 -13.34 16.87 -33.11
CA GLU A 396 -14.44 17.25 -34.00
C GLU A 396 -15.65 16.35 -33.77
N LYS A 397 -16.85 16.93 -33.87
CA LYS A 397 -18.09 16.16 -33.73
C LYS A 397 -18.15 15.13 -34.86
N THR A 398 -18.16 13.86 -34.48
CA THR A 398 -18.27 12.72 -35.38
C THR A 398 -19.72 12.34 -35.63
N GLU A 399 -19.98 11.80 -36.82
CA GLU A 399 -21.22 11.10 -37.15
C GLU A 399 -20.93 9.60 -37.14
N HIS A 400 -21.90 8.79 -36.71
CA HIS A 400 -21.82 7.33 -36.69
C HIS A 400 -20.70 6.73 -35.80
N GLY A 401 -20.32 7.46 -34.75
CA GLY A 401 -19.42 7.01 -33.71
C GLY A 401 -19.06 8.13 -32.74
N LYS A 402 -18.17 7.82 -31.80
CA LYS A 402 -17.63 8.74 -30.78
C LYS A 402 -16.11 8.63 -30.74
N VAL A 403 -15.44 9.72 -30.43
CA VAL A 403 -13.98 9.77 -30.22
C VAL A 403 -13.68 10.47 -28.90
N ALA A 404 -12.75 9.93 -28.13
CA ALA A 404 -12.25 10.46 -26.86
C ALA A 404 -10.73 10.22 -26.77
N LEU A 405 -10.07 10.83 -25.77
CA LEU A 405 -8.71 10.44 -25.37
C LEU A 405 -8.79 9.52 -24.15
N GLU A 406 -7.92 8.51 -24.08
CA GLU A 406 -7.94 7.51 -23.01
C GLU A 406 -7.70 8.19 -21.64
N GLY A 407 -8.57 7.92 -20.67
CA GLY A 407 -8.45 8.40 -19.29
C GLY A 407 -8.68 9.90 -19.07
N LEU A 408 -9.13 10.66 -20.09
CA LEU A 408 -9.32 12.12 -20.03
C LEU A 408 -10.78 12.53 -20.21
N ASP A 409 -11.21 13.54 -19.45
CA ASP A 409 -12.54 14.13 -19.58
C ASP A 409 -12.52 15.29 -20.60
N ALA A 410 -13.69 15.69 -21.11
CA ALA A 410 -13.80 16.75 -22.10
C ALA A 410 -13.22 18.10 -21.64
N GLU A 411 -13.20 18.36 -20.33
CA GLU A 411 -12.58 19.55 -19.72
C GLU A 411 -11.05 19.50 -19.72
N ASP A 412 -10.44 18.30 -19.64
CA ASP A 412 -8.99 18.14 -19.60
C ASP A 412 -8.36 18.56 -20.94
N LEU A 413 -9.08 18.33 -22.04
CA LEU A 413 -8.66 18.66 -23.40
C LEU A 413 -8.35 20.16 -23.61
N ALA A 414 -8.82 21.04 -22.72
CA ALA A 414 -8.53 22.47 -22.79
C ALA A 414 -7.07 22.82 -22.48
N LEU A 415 -6.39 22.04 -21.63
CA LEU A 415 -5.02 22.29 -21.17
C LEU A 415 -4.32 20.95 -20.92
N LEU A 416 -3.77 20.33 -21.97
CA LEU A 416 -3.01 19.08 -21.88
C LEU A 416 -1.50 19.34 -21.95
N PRO A 417 -0.67 18.67 -21.13
CA PRO A 417 0.79 18.78 -21.22
C PRO A 417 1.36 18.52 -22.61
N VAL A 418 2.22 19.43 -23.08
CA VAL A 418 2.99 19.28 -24.32
C VAL A 418 4.18 18.33 -24.10
N GLY A 419 4.47 17.49 -25.09
CA GLY A 419 5.54 16.49 -25.06
C GLY A 419 5.13 15.11 -24.54
N GLU A 420 3.85 14.91 -24.20
CA GLU A 420 3.28 13.62 -23.78
C GLU A 420 2.55 12.93 -24.95
N THR A 421 2.48 11.59 -24.91
CA THR A 421 1.74 10.76 -25.85
C THR A 421 0.30 10.54 -25.37
N TYR A 422 -0.68 10.79 -26.24
CA TYR A 422 -2.11 10.62 -25.94
C TYR A 422 -2.71 9.54 -26.83
N LYS A 423 -3.38 8.57 -26.21
CA LYS A 423 -4.11 7.52 -26.93
C LYS A 423 -5.54 7.95 -27.23
N VAL A 424 -6.03 7.54 -28.39
CA VAL A 424 -7.37 7.85 -28.88
C VAL A 424 -8.26 6.63 -28.74
N VAL A 425 -9.44 6.81 -28.14
CA VAL A 425 -10.49 5.79 -28.07
C VAL A 425 -11.59 6.18 -29.04
N ALA A 426 -11.71 5.42 -30.13
CA ALA A 426 -12.83 5.53 -31.07
C ALA A 426 -13.84 4.41 -30.79
N THR A 427 -15.12 4.76 -30.70
CA THR A 427 -16.24 3.83 -30.53
C THR A 427 -17.23 4.05 -31.67
N PRO A 428 -17.22 3.23 -32.73
CA PRO A 428 -18.23 3.30 -33.79
C PRO A 428 -19.64 3.07 -33.26
N ASP A 429 -20.65 3.64 -33.93
CA ASP A 429 -22.04 3.26 -33.73
C ASP A 429 -22.34 1.91 -34.42
N GLU A 430 -23.45 1.26 -34.07
CA GLU A 430 -23.82 -0.07 -34.60
C GLU A 430 -23.86 -0.10 -36.13
N GLY A 431 -23.13 -1.03 -36.74
CA GLY A 431 -23.03 -1.18 -38.19
C GLY A 431 -22.03 -0.23 -38.88
N TYR A 432 -21.21 0.51 -38.11
CA TYR A 432 -20.13 1.35 -38.62
C TYR A 432 -18.76 0.89 -38.09
N GLN A 433 -17.70 1.32 -38.77
CA GLN A 433 -16.31 1.10 -38.39
C GLN A 433 -15.52 2.39 -38.59
N LEU A 434 -14.46 2.58 -37.79
CA LEU A 434 -13.54 3.71 -37.96
C LEU A 434 -12.83 3.58 -39.32
N GLU A 435 -12.93 4.62 -40.15
CA GLU A 435 -12.38 4.65 -41.51
C GLU A 435 -11.16 5.57 -41.61
N THR A 436 -11.24 6.75 -40.99
CA THR A 436 -10.09 7.65 -40.86
C THR A 436 -9.99 8.18 -39.44
N LEU A 437 -8.76 8.43 -38.98
CA LEU A 437 -8.48 9.14 -37.73
C LEU A 437 -7.23 9.98 -37.93
N LYS A 438 -7.33 11.28 -37.62
CA LYS A 438 -6.23 12.24 -37.82
C LYS A 438 -6.04 13.16 -36.65
N LEU A 439 -4.79 13.58 -36.42
CA LEU A 439 -4.47 14.79 -35.66
C LEU A 439 -4.11 15.90 -36.65
N ASN A 440 -4.90 16.98 -36.67
CA ASN A 440 -4.84 18.00 -37.71
C ASN A 440 -4.98 17.35 -39.10
N ASP A 441 -3.91 17.32 -39.91
CA ASP A 441 -3.87 16.66 -41.22
C ASP A 441 -3.16 15.29 -41.21
N GLU A 442 -2.46 14.95 -40.13
CA GLU A 442 -1.64 13.73 -40.00
C GLU A 442 -2.48 12.50 -39.64
N ASP A 443 -2.24 11.40 -40.35
CA ASP A 443 -2.93 10.12 -40.11
C ASP A 443 -2.35 9.39 -38.89
N ILE A 444 -3.22 9.10 -37.92
CA ILE A 444 -2.89 8.41 -36.68
C ILE A 444 -3.73 7.13 -36.50
N LEU A 445 -4.49 6.72 -37.52
CA LEU A 445 -5.40 5.58 -37.47
C LEU A 445 -4.71 4.26 -37.13
N LYS A 446 -3.49 4.07 -37.64
CA LYS A 446 -2.72 2.84 -37.44
C LYS A 446 -2.30 2.62 -35.99
N ASP A 447 -1.82 3.68 -35.34
CA ASP A 447 -1.20 3.59 -34.02
C ASP A 447 -2.17 4.01 -32.90
N MET A 448 -3.32 4.63 -33.24
CA MET A 448 -4.38 5.06 -32.33
C MET A 448 -3.87 5.96 -31.18
N GLN A 449 -2.77 6.69 -31.41
CA GLN A 449 -2.16 7.62 -30.47
C GLN A 449 -1.37 8.71 -31.20
N PHE A 450 -1.06 9.80 -30.51
CA PHE A 450 -0.24 10.90 -31.03
C PHE A 450 0.57 11.59 -29.93
N ASP A 451 1.71 12.17 -30.28
CA ASP A 451 2.48 13.04 -29.37
C ASP A 451 1.99 14.48 -29.50
N LEU A 452 1.61 15.12 -28.39
CA LEU A 452 1.06 16.48 -28.41
C LEU A 452 2.18 17.53 -28.40
N MET A 453 2.44 18.15 -29.55
CA MET A 453 3.49 19.17 -29.69
C MET A 453 2.97 20.62 -29.68
N ALA A 454 1.69 20.82 -30.03
CA ALA A 454 1.00 22.11 -30.09
C ALA A 454 -0.52 21.87 -30.12
N ASP A 455 -1.34 22.93 -30.23
CA ASP A 455 -2.80 22.80 -30.37
C ASP A 455 -3.19 21.82 -31.49
N GLY A 456 -4.11 20.90 -31.16
CA GLY A 456 -4.46 19.76 -32.00
C GLY A 456 -5.96 19.64 -32.25
N LYS A 457 -6.33 19.21 -33.46
CA LYS A 457 -7.70 18.87 -33.83
C LYS A 457 -7.77 17.39 -34.21
N VAL A 458 -8.33 16.56 -33.34
CA VAL A 458 -8.64 15.17 -33.66
C VAL A 458 -9.88 15.13 -34.55
N THR A 459 -9.76 14.53 -35.73
CA THR A 459 -10.87 14.33 -36.68
C THR A 459 -10.97 12.86 -37.03
N ALA A 460 -12.19 12.35 -37.26
CA ALA A 460 -12.42 10.96 -37.63
C ALA A 460 -13.63 10.81 -38.55
N THR A 461 -13.61 9.82 -39.43
CA THR A 461 -14.77 9.37 -40.19
C THR A 461 -15.11 7.92 -39.84
N PHE A 462 -16.41 7.63 -39.78
CA PHE A 462 -16.92 6.28 -39.60
C PHE A 462 -17.67 5.85 -40.86
N ALA A 463 -17.19 4.80 -41.51
CA ALA A 463 -17.83 4.23 -42.69
C ALA A 463 -18.76 3.09 -42.28
N LYS A 464 -19.85 2.90 -43.03
CA LYS A 464 -20.75 1.78 -42.80
C LYS A 464 -20.01 0.47 -43.06
N GLY A 465 -19.92 -0.37 -42.04
CA GLY A 465 -19.22 -1.64 -42.12
C GLY A 465 -19.89 -2.55 -43.14
N SER A 466 -19.08 -3.18 -44.00
CA SER A 466 -19.53 -4.37 -44.73
C SER A 466 -19.86 -5.43 -43.69
N VAL A 467 -21.09 -5.95 -43.69
CA VAL A 467 -21.50 -7.03 -42.78
C VAL A 467 -20.70 -8.28 -43.14
N TYR A 468 -19.61 -8.54 -42.43
CA TYR A 468 -18.86 -9.78 -42.53
C TYR A 468 -19.65 -10.89 -41.83
N GLN A 469 -20.53 -11.56 -42.58
CA GLN A 469 -20.92 -12.91 -42.23
C GLN A 469 -19.69 -13.81 -42.39
N TYR A 470 -19.18 -14.35 -41.28
CA TYR A 470 -18.10 -15.32 -41.28
C TYR A 470 -18.59 -16.65 -41.90
N TYR A 471 -18.40 -16.79 -43.21
CA TYR A 471 -18.36 -18.11 -43.83
C TYR A 471 -17.00 -18.73 -43.52
N LEU A 472 -16.98 -19.94 -42.94
CA LEU A 472 -15.74 -20.70 -42.83
C LEU A 472 -15.32 -21.17 -44.23
N THR A 473 -14.49 -20.38 -44.89
CA THR A 473 -13.85 -20.78 -46.15
C THR A 473 -12.83 -21.86 -45.88
N LYS A 474 -13.22 -23.10 -46.21
CA LYS A 474 -12.39 -24.26 -46.58
C LYS A 474 -10.88 -24.02 -46.41
N VAL A 475 -10.32 -24.43 -45.27
CA VAL A 475 -8.87 -24.66 -45.16
C VAL A 475 -8.56 -25.89 -46.03
N GLU A 476 -7.85 -25.70 -47.14
CA GLU A 476 -7.25 -26.83 -47.84
C GLU A 476 -6.02 -27.31 -47.05
N PRO A 477 -5.83 -28.64 -46.89
CA PRO A 477 -4.75 -29.16 -46.08
C PRO A 477 -3.39 -28.85 -46.70
N SER A 478 -2.50 -28.28 -45.89
CA SER A 478 -1.06 -28.37 -46.14
C SER A 478 -0.65 -29.86 -46.20
N LYS A 479 0.36 -30.14 -47.03
CA LYS A 479 0.65 -31.49 -47.56
C LYS A 479 0.81 -32.59 -46.48
N PRO A 480 0.41 -33.84 -46.78
CA PRO A 480 0.63 -34.98 -45.89
C PRO A 480 2.12 -35.28 -45.70
N HIS A 481 2.47 -35.86 -44.55
CA HIS A 481 3.78 -36.47 -44.31
C HIS A 481 3.96 -37.68 -45.24
N PRO A 482 5.04 -37.81 -46.03
CA PRO A 482 5.05 -38.71 -47.19
C PRO A 482 4.78 -40.20 -46.92
N ASP A 483 5.31 -40.78 -45.83
CA ASP A 483 5.50 -42.25 -45.75
C ASP A 483 4.91 -42.97 -44.50
N LEU A 484 3.97 -42.38 -43.74
CA LEU A 484 3.49 -43.02 -42.49
C LEU A 484 1.97 -43.09 -42.27
N TYR A 485 1.21 -41.99 -42.39
CA TYR A 485 -0.23 -41.96 -42.08
C TYR A 485 -1.04 -41.08 -43.04
N THR A 486 -2.28 -41.49 -43.30
CA THR A 486 -3.32 -40.76 -44.04
C THR A 486 -4.48 -40.43 -43.11
N TYR A 487 -4.93 -39.17 -43.09
CA TYR A 487 -6.05 -38.72 -42.27
C TYR A 487 -7.31 -38.47 -43.12
N THR A 488 -8.42 -39.07 -42.72
CA THR A 488 -9.74 -38.89 -43.37
C THR A 488 -10.72 -38.28 -42.38
N TYR A 489 -11.44 -37.25 -42.79
CA TYR A 489 -12.41 -36.52 -41.95
C TYR A 489 -13.82 -36.68 -42.50
N GLY A 490 -14.78 -37.03 -41.64
CA GLY A 490 -16.21 -37.07 -41.93
C GLY A 490 -16.93 -35.83 -41.39
N TYR A 491 -17.97 -35.42 -42.11
CA TYR A 491 -18.84 -34.30 -41.76
C TYR A 491 -20.31 -34.68 -41.98
N ASP A 492 -21.25 -34.05 -41.28
CA ASP A 492 -22.69 -34.16 -41.54
C ASP A 492 -23.18 -33.20 -42.65
N ASP A 493 -24.46 -33.28 -43.02
CA ASP A 493 -25.09 -32.38 -44.00
C ASP A 493 -25.08 -30.90 -43.57
N ASN A 494 -24.92 -30.63 -42.27
CA ASN A 494 -24.75 -29.28 -41.71
C ASN A 494 -23.26 -28.85 -41.65
N LYS A 495 -22.35 -29.64 -42.22
CA LYS A 495 -20.88 -29.44 -42.25
C LYS A 495 -20.21 -29.45 -40.87
N ARG A 496 -20.85 -30.04 -39.86
CA ARG A 496 -20.24 -30.29 -38.54
C ARG A 496 -19.33 -31.51 -38.60
N TRP A 497 -18.25 -31.50 -37.85
CA TRP A 497 -17.27 -32.60 -37.84
C TRP A 497 -17.85 -33.83 -37.11
N THR A 498 -17.96 -34.97 -37.80
CA THR A 498 -18.54 -36.20 -37.25
C THR A 498 -17.54 -37.32 -37.05
N SER A 499 -16.38 -37.31 -37.72
CA SER A 499 -15.35 -38.33 -37.48
C SER A 499 -13.96 -37.97 -38.01
N ARG A 500 -12.92 -38.57 -37.42
CA ARG A 500 -11.56 -38.61 -37.98
C ARG A 500 -11.01 -40.02 -37.91
N THR A 501 -10.60 -40.56 -39.05
CA THR A 501 -9.85 -41.81 -39.18
C THR A 501 -8.39 -41.50 -39.51
N GLU A 502 -7.48 -42.21 -38.87
CA GLU A 502 -6.05 -42.21 -39.12
C GLU A 502 -5.67 -43.61 -39.62
N THR A 503 -5.18 -43.68 -40.85
CA THR A 503 -4.88 -44.92 -41.56
C THR A 503 -3.38 -44.98 -41.86
N LYS A 504 -2.70 -46.07 -41.50
CA LYS A 504 -1.28 -46.29 -41.80
C LYS A 504 -1.05 -46.50 -43.29
N ALA A 505 0.22 -46.42 -43.72
CA ALA A 505 0.63 -46.70 -45.10
C ALA A 505 0.24 -48.11 -45.62
N ASP A 506 0.02 -49.09 -44.72
CA ASP A 506 -0.45 -50.45 -45.06
C ASP A 506 -1.98 -50.58 -45.19
N GLY A 507 -2.74 -49.51 -44.93
CA GLY A 507 -4.21 -49.48 -44.97
C GLY A 507 -4.90 -49.82 -43.65
N SER A 508 -4.17 -50.18 -42.59
CA SER A 508 -4.74 -50.41 -41.25
C SER A 508 -5.09 -49.10 -40.53
N ILE A 509 -6.10 -49.12 -39.66
CA ILE A 509 -6.53 -47.92 -38.90
C ILE A 509 -5.79 -47.88 -37.55
N SER A 510 -4.98 -46.84 -37.31
CA SER A 510 -4.31 -46.61 -36.02
C SER A 510 -5.19 -45.88 -35.02
N GLN A 511 -6.07 -44.98 -35.48
CA GLN A 511 -7.06 -44.31 -34.63
C GLN A 511 -8.33 -43.97 -35.41
N HIS A 512 -9.49 -44.14 -34.78
CA HIS A 512 -10.77 -43.62 -35.25
C HIS A 512 -11.50 -42.91 -34.11
N ASN A 513 -12.00 -41.70 -34.38
CA ASN A 513 -12.85 -40.94 -33.48
C ASN A 513 -14.16 -40.62 -34.21
N SER A 514 -15.30 -40.74 -33.54
CA SER A 514 -16.60 -40.32 -34.06
C SER A 514 -17.41 -39.55 -33.03
N ILE A 515 -18.20 -38.58 -33.50
CA ILE A 515 -19.06 -37.71 -32.71
C ILE A 515 -20.45 -37.72 -33.35
N SER A 516 -21.47 -37.93 -32.52
CA SER A 516 -22.88 -37.79 -32.92
C SER A 516 -23.50 -36.56 -32.27
N TYR A 517 -24.48 -35.97 -32.95
CA TYR A 517 -25.21 -34.80 -32.49
C TYR A 517 -26.70 -35.09 -32.33
N ASP A 518 -27.35 -34.42 -31.36
CA ASP A 518 -28.80 -34.42 -31.21
C ASP A 518 -29.50 -33.53 -32.25
N ALA A 519 -30.84 -33.55 -32.27
CA ALA A 519 -31.65 -32.74 -33.18
C ALA A 519 -31.53 -31.22 -32.96
N LYS A 520 -30.88 -30.77 -31.86
CA LYS A 520 -30.58 -29.36 -31.56
C LYS A 520 -29.13 -28.99 -31.90
N GLY A 521 -28.30 -29.95 -32.31
CA GLY A 521 -26.89 -29.76 -32.67
C GLY A 521 -25.89 -29.86 -31.51
N ARG A 522 -26.29 -30.40 -30.36
CA ARG A 522 -25.41 -30.67 -29.21
C ARG A 522 -24.83 -32.07 -29.31
N ILE A 523 -23.68 -32.33 -28.69
CA ILE A 523 -23.08 -33.67 -28.70
C ILE A 523 -23.95 -34.64 -27.90
N SER A 524 -24.32 -35.78 -28.50
CA SER A 524 -25.08 -36.86 -27.86
C SER A 524 -24.20 -38.09 -27.55
N ASP A 525 -23.16 -38.32 -28.36
CA ASP A 525 -22.31 -39.50 -28.28
C ASP A 525 -20.88 -39.19 -28.76
N ILE A 526 -19.87 -39.74 -28.08
CA ILE A 526 -18.48 -39.74 -28.54
C ILE A 526 -17.90 -41.15 -28.40
N ALA A 527 -17.39 -41.70 -29.50
CA ALA A 527 -16.62 -42.94 -29.50
C ALA A 527 -15.19 -42.72 -29.99
N THR A 528 -14.23 -43.41 -29.37
CA THR A 528 -12.81 -43.37 -29.71
C THR A 528 -12.22 -44.77 -29.65
N THR A 529 -11.58 -45.15 -30.74
CA THR A 529 -10.93 -46.45 -30.95
C THR A 529 -9.47 -46.19 -31.32
N ILE A 530 -8.54 -46.77 -30.57
CA ILE A 530 -7.10 -46.62 -30.79
C ILE A 530 -6.49 -48.02 -30.94
N SER A 531 -5.63 -48.18 -31.95
CA SER A 531 -4.87 -49.39 -32.22
C SER A 531 -3.38 -49.09 -32.18
N THR A 532 -2.76 -49.42 -31.06
CA THR A 532 -1.30 -49.46 -30.91
C THR A 532 -0.82 -50.85 -31.29
N ASP A 533 -0.19 -50.99 -32.45
CA ASP A 533 0.33 -52.28 -32.91
C ASP A 533 1.45 -52.77 -32.00
N TYR A 534 1.10 -53.70 -31.12
CA TYR A 534 2.07 -54.57 -30.44
C TYR A 534 2.03 -56.01 -30.97
N ASP A 535 0.91 -56.46 -31.57
CA ASP A 535 0.74 -57.86 -32.05
C ASP A 535 0.28 -58.03 -33.52
N GLY A 536 -0.06 -56.96 -34.25
CA GLY A 536 -0.37 -57.04 -35.69
C GLY A 536 -1.66 -57.78 -36.07
N ASP A 537 -2.58 -57.98 -35.13
CA ASP A 537 -3.81 -58.78 -35.33
C ASP A 537 -5.03 -57.99 -35.84
N GLY A 538 -4.87 -56.67 -36.02
CA GLY A 538 -5.89 -55.75 -36.50
C GLY A 538 -6.99 -55.38 -35.48
N LYS A 539 -6.88 -55.78 -34.21
CA LYS A 539 -7.83 -55.38 -33.16
C LYS A 539 -7.38 -54.10 -32.45
N PRO A 540 -8.30 -53.24 -31.99
CA PRO A 540 -7.94 -52.03 -31.28
C PRO A 540 -7.47 -52.32 -29.86
N SER A 541 -6.29 -51.82 -29.48
CA SER A 541 -5.74 -51.96 -28.13
C SER A 541 -6.54 -51.19 -27.07
N MET A 542 -7.24 -50.13 -27.45
CA MET A 542 -8.09 -49.35 -26.54
C MET A 542 -9.39 -48.86 -27.21
N PHE A 543 -10.48 -48.96 -26.47
CA PHE A 543 -11.79 -48.39 -26.79
C PHE A 543 -12.30 -47.52 -25.64
N ALA A 544 -12.84 -46.36 -25.96
CA ALA A 544 -13.51 -45.45 -25.03
C ALA A 544 -14.81 -44.90 -25.66
N HIS A 545 -15.89 -44.90 -24.90
CA HIS A 545 -17.22 -44.47 -25.35
C HIS A 545 -17.94 -43.68 -24.26
N PHE A 546 -18.57 -42.58 -24.66
CA PHE A 546 -19.19 -41.60 -23.77
C PHE A 546 -20.58 -41.24 -24.29
N THR A 547 -21.58 -41.28 -23.40
CA THR A 547 -22.98 -40.97 -23.71
C THR A 547 -23.47 -39.78 -22.90
N TYR A 548 -24.31 -38.94 -23.50
CA TYR A 548 -24.80 -37.68 -22.92
C TYR A 548 -26.33 -37.61 -22.92
N ASP A 549 -26.92 -36.85 -21.99
CA ASP A 549 -28.37 -36.61 -21.91
C ASP A 549 -28.86 -35.43 -22.77
N ASP A 550 -30.18 -35.25 -22.80
CA ASP A 550 -30.86 -34.13 -23.48
C ASP A 550 -30.59 -32.75 -22.85
N GLN A 551 -29.71 -32.63 -21.85
CA GLN A 551 -29.21 -31.36 -21.31
C GLN A 551 -27.71 -31.14 -21.60
N GLY A 552 -26.98 -32.19 -21.98
CA GLY A 552 -25.55 -32.18 -22.29
C GLY A 552 -24.66 -32.75 -21.18
N HIS A 553 -25.24 -33.36 -20.15
CA HIS A 553 -24.49 -34.01 -19.08
C HIS A 553 -24.07 -35.43 -19.47
N MET A 554 -22.87 -35.86 -19.06
CA MET A 554 -22.39 -37.21 -19.32
C MET A 554 -23.11 -38.23 -18.41
N THR A 555 -23.80 -39.20 -19.00
CA THR A 555 -24.60 -40.22 -18.29
C THR A 555 -23.93 -41.60 -18.22
N GLY A 556 -22.93 -41.85 -19.06
CA GLY A 556 -22.26 -43.15 -19.12
C GLY A 556 -20.88 -43.07 -19.75
N ARG A 557 -19.97 -43.91 -19.26
CA ARG A 557 -18.61 -44.06 -19.76
C ARG A 557 -18.24 -45.53 -19.82
N GLN A 558 -17.80 -46.01 -20.98
CA GLN A 558 -17.28 -47.35 -21.16
C GLN A 558 -15.83 -47.30 -21.60
N MET A 559 -14.98 -48.13 -21.01
CA MET A 559 -13.58 -48.24 -21.41
C MET A 559 -13.14 -49.71 -21.43
N LYS A 560 -12.37 -50.06 -22.46
CA LYS A 560 -11.76 -51.37 -22.61
C LYS A 560 -10.33 -51.21 -23.12
N LEU A 561 -9.38 -51.76 -22.38
CA LEU A 561 -8.05 -52.08 -22.88
C LEU A 561 -8.08 -53.54 -23.30
N TYR A 562 -7.77 -53.85 -24.55
CA TYR A 562 -7.81 -55.23 -25.06
C TYR A 562 -6.65 -56.03 -24.44
N ASP A 563 -7.01 -56.74 -23.37
CA ASP A 563 -6.29 -57.75 -22.56
C ASP A 563 -6.83 -57.72 -21.12
N ASN A 564 -7.50 -56.63 -20.73
CA ASN A 564 -8.26 -56.49 -19.50
C ASN A 564 -9.77 -56.61 -19.72
N LEU A 565 -10.52 -56.90 -18.65
CA LEU A 565 -11.98 -56.96 -18.69
C LEU A 565 -12.60 -55.57 -18.90
N MET A 566 -13.78 -55.55 -19.54
CA MET A 566 -14.44 -54.34 -20.00
C MET A 566 -15.07 -53.59 -18.81
N ALA A 567 -14.51 -52.42 -18.46
CA ALA A 567 -15.00 -51.62 -17.34
C ALA A 567 -16.17 -50.73 -17.80
N ASN A 568 -17.35 -50.98 -17.22
CA ASN A 568 -18.59 -50.31 -17.57
C ASN A 568 -19.02 -49.41 -16.40
N TYR A 569 -19.03 -48.10 -16.62
CA TYR A 569 -19.39 -47.11 -15.59
C TYR A 569 -20.74 -46.50 -15.93
N LYS A 570 -21.73 -46.75 -15.08
CA LYS A 570 -23.04 -46.09 -15.14
C LYS A 570 -23.16 -45.07 -14.02
N ILE A 571 -23.62 -43.88 -14.39
CA ILE A 571 -23.84 -42.75 -13.49
C ILE A 571 -25.35 -42.48 -13.48
N LEU A 572 -25.99 -42.59 -12.33
CA LEU A 572 -27.42 -42.34 -12.18
C LEU A 572 -27.66 -41.21 -11.18
N TYR A 573 -28.17 -40.09 -11.67
CA TYR A 573 -28.52 -38.93 -10.87
C TYR A 573 -29.90 -39.11 -10.23
N ARG A 574 -30.00 -38.96 -8.90
CA ARG A 574 -31.26 -39.08 -8.16
C ARG A 574 -31.88 -37.71 -7.91
N PRO A 575 -33.23 -37.60 -7.85
CA PRO A 575 -33.91 -36.32 -7.58
C PRO A 575 -33.65 -35.73 -6.19
N ASP A 576 -33.06 -36.50 -5.26
CA ASP A 576 -32.68 -36.09 -3.91
C ASP A 576 -31.26 -35.49 -3.82
N GLY A 577 -30.58 -35.31 -4.96
CA GLY A 577 -29.22 -34.76 -5.06
C GLY A 577 -28.11 -35.78 -4.79
N GLN A 578 -28.44 -37.05 -4.55
CA GLN A 578 -27.45 -38.12 -4.48
C GLN A 578 -27.16 -38.71 -5.87
N VAL A 579 -25.98 -39.33 -6.04
CA VAL A 579 -25.57 -39.98 -7.28
C VAL A 579 -25.24 -41.44 -6.98
N ASP A 580 -25.92 -42.36 -7.67
CA ASP A 580 -25.65 -43.80 -7.59
C ASP A 580 -24.64 -44.19 -8.69
N TYR A 581 -23.55 -44.86 -8.29
CA TYR A 581 -22.47 -45.31 -9.18
C TYR A 581 -22.33 -46.83 -9.17
N TRP A 582 -22.16 -47.43 -10.36
CA TRP A 582 -22.03 -48.88 -10.54
C TRP A 582 -20.78 -49.19 -11.38
N VAL A 583 -19.96 -50.14 -10.92
CA VAL A 583 -18.73 -50.63 -11.57
C VAL A 583 -18.73 -52.16 -11.57
N ASP A 584 -18.21 -52.78 -12.63
CA ASP A 584 -18.10 -54.24 -12.75
C ASP A 584 -16.95 -54.78 -11.85
N GLU A 585 -17.21 -55.83 -11.06
CA GLU A 585 -16.35 -56.37 -9.98
C GLU A 585 -14.93 -56.79 -10.42
N LYS A 586 -14.67 -56.86 -11.73
CA LYS A 586 -13.41 -57.36 -12.30
C LYS A 586 -12.53 -56.29 -12.94
N ALA A 587 -12.87 -55.01 -12.82
CA ALA A 587 -12.07 -53.90 -13.33
C ALA A 587 -10.88 -53.57 -12.41
N GLN A 588 -9.64 -53.55 -12.93
CA GLN A 588 -8.50 -52.96 -12.20
C GLN A 588 -8.51 -51.44 -12.38
N VAL A 589 -8.99 -50.73 -11.35
CA VAL A 589 -9.02 -49.26 -11.31
C VAL A 589 -7.64 -48.74 -10.88
N MET A 590 -7.16 -47.67 -11.53
CA MET A 590 -5.86 -47.03 -11.27
C MET A 590 -5.97 -45.57 -10.80
N SER A 591 -7.15 -44.95 -10.86
CA SER A 591 -7.42 -43.59 -10.36
C SER A 591 -8.94 -43.38 -10.23
N GLU A 592 -9.40 -42.73 -9.17
CA GLU A 592 -10.80 -42.31 -9.01
C GLU A 592 -10.91 -40.79 -8.88
N TYR A 593 -11.97 -40.22 -9.47
CA TYR A 593 -12.28 -38.78 -9.44
C TYR A 593 -13.80 -38.61 -9.29
N THR A 594 -14.23 -37.97 -8.21
CA THR A 594 -15.65 -37.74 -7.90
C THR A 594 -16.01 -36.28 -8.16
N TYR A 595 -17.12 -36.05 -8.84
CA TYR A 595 -17.62 -34.71 -9.20
C TYR A 595 -19.02 -34.51 -8.62
N ASN A 596 -19.37 -33.27 -8.25
CA ASN A 596 -20.73 -32.94 -7.83
C ASN A 596 -21.68 -32.77 -9.04
N ASP A 597 -22.96 -32.57 -8.72
CA ASP A 597 -24.07 -32.24 -9.62
C ASP A 597 -23.87 -30.95 -10.45
N LYS A 598 -22.80 -30.19 -10.19
CA LYS A 598 -22.38 -28.98 -10.93
C LYS A 598 -21.06 -29.17 -11.68
N GLY A 599 -20.58 -30.41 -11.83
CA GLY A 599 -19.36 -30.75 -12.57
C GLY A 599 -18.04 -30.36 -11.87
N GLN A 600 -18.08 -30.04 -10.57
CA GLN A 600 -16.90 -29.63 -9.82
C GLN A 600 -16.24 -30.85 -9.16
N LEU A 601 -14.91 -31.01 -9.34
CA LEU A 601 -14.13 -32.06 -8.70
C LEU A 601 -14.15 -31.89 -7.18
N ILE A 602 -14.64 -32.90 -6.46
CA ILE A 602 -14.79 -32.91 -5.00
C ILE A 602 -13.97 -34.00 -4.31
N GLU A 603 -13.51 -35.03 -5.03
CA GLU A 603 -12.59 -36.03 -4.49
C GLU A 603 -11.67 -36.61 -5.60
N GLU A 604 -10.44 -36.94 -5.24
CA GLU A 604 -9.44 -37.61 -6.10
C GLU A 604 -8.71 -38.65 -5.25
N GLN A 605 -8.64 -39.90 -5.70
CA GLN A 605 -7.97 -40.99 -4.99
C GLN A 605 -7.07 -41.85 -5.89
N PHE A 606 -5.94 -42.29 -5.34
CA PHE A 606 -4.98 -43.19 -5.98
C PHE A 606 -4.63 -44.36 -5.06
N GLY A 607 -4.85 -45.59 -5.52
CA GLY A 607 -4.46 -46.80 -4.81
C GLY A 607 -5.02 -48.07 -5.45
N LYS A 608 -4.43 -49.23 -5.11
CA LYS A 608 -5.10 -50.53 -5.30
C LYS A 608 -6.06 -50.76 -4.13
N PRO A 609 -7.29 -51.27 -4.36
CA PRO A 609 -8.18 -51.65 -3.26
C PRO A 609 -7.59 -52.83 -2.47
N ASP A 610 -7.65 -52.75 -1.13
CA ASP A 610 -7.43 -53.90 -0.26
C ASP A 610 -8.71 -54.76 -0.24
N LEU A 611 -8.59 -55.99 -0.74
CA LEU A 611 -9.70 -56.92 -0.93
C LEU A 611 -9.88 -57.89 0.26
N SER A 612 -9.27 -57.60 1.42
CA SER A 612 -9.35 -58.45 2.62
C SER A 612 -10.58 -58.21 3.51
N GLN A 613 -11.49 -57.29 3.15
CA GLN A 613 -12.69 -56.96 3.91
C GLN A 613 -13.95 -56.86 3.04
N ASP A 614 -15.11 -57.20 3.61
CA ASP A 614 -16.44 -57.22 2.95
C ASP A 614 -16.92 -55.85 2.41
N ARG A 615 -16.16 -54.77 2.63
CA ARG A 615 -16.35 -53.45 2.03
C ARG A 615 -14.98 -52.84 1.73
N PRO A 616 -14.69 -52.42 0.48
CA PRO A 616 -13.41 -51.83 0.15
C PRO A 616 -13.27 -50.45 0.81
N THR A 617 -12.12 -50.19 1.44
CA THR A 617 -11.75 -48.88 1.99
C THR A 617 -10.35 -48.50 1.54
N ILE A 618 -10.16 -47.25 1.13
CA ILE A 618 -8.88 -46.67 0.73
C ILE A 618 -8.34 -45.81 1.89
N THR A 619 -7.06 -46.01 2.23
CA THR A 619 -6.46 -45.44 3.45
C THR A 619 -5.93 -44.02 3.21
N THR A 620 -6.61 -43.01 3.75
CA THR A 620 -6.23 -41.60 3.63
C THR A 620 -5.26 -41.13 4.73
N LEU A 621 -4.43 -40.13 4.41
CA LEU A 621 -3.50 -39.48 5.35
C LEU A 621 -3.94 -38.02 5.66
N SER A 622 -3.89 -37.67 6.95
CA SER A 622 -4.04 -36.32 7.55
C SER A 622 -5.46 -35.76 7.86
N GLY A 623 -5.89 -35.96 9.12
CA GLY A 623 -5.63 -34.90 10.11
C GLY A 623 -6.71 -33.85 10.41
N LYS A 624 -7.92 -33.93 9.84
CA LYS A 624 -9.06 -33.12 10.32
C LYS A 624 -10.02 -33.94 11.18
N THR A 625 -10.38 -33.40 12.34
CA THR A 625 -11.56 -33.82 13.11
C THR A 625 -12.79 -33.24 12.41
N PHE A 626 -13.56 -34.09 11.73
CA PHE A 626 -14.74 -33.64 11.00
C PHE A 626 -15.95 -33.54 11.93
N TYR A 627 -16.80 -32.54 11.65
CA TYR A 627 -18.11 -32.40 12.26
C TYR A 627 -19.19 -32.47 11.20
N THR A 628 -20.25 -33.21 11.48
CA THR A 628 -21.47 -33.21 10.66
C THR A 628 -22.58 -32.44 11.38
N TYR A 629 -23.44 -31.81 10.58
CA TYR A 629 -24.66 -31.13 11.02
C TYR A 629 -25.84 -31.74 10.27
N ASN A 630 -26.93 -32.02 10.97
CA ASN A 630 -28.19 -32.41 10.34
C ASN A 630 -29.00 -31.17 9.88
N GLU A 631 -30.11 -31.38 9.18
CA GLU A 631 -31.05 -30.34 8.72
C GLU A 631 -31.62 -29.44 9.85
N LYS A 632 -31.35 -29.77 11.12
CA LYS A 632 -31.75 -29.01 12.31
C LYS A 632 -30.56 -28.38 13.06
N GLY A 633 -29.35 -28.39 12.48
CA GLY A 633 -28.17 -27.70 12.98
C GLY A 633 -27.45 -28.36 14.17
N GLN A 634 -27.71 -29.63 14.50
CA GLN A 634 -27.06 -30.30 15.64
C GLN A 634 -25.74 -30.99 15.25
N LYS A 635 -24.71 -30.84 16.10
CA LYS A 635 -23.30 -31.15 15.85
C LYS A 635 -22.83 -32.49 16.45
N SER A 636 -22.06 -33.28 15.67
CA SER A 636 -21.37 -34.52 16.13
C SER A 636 -19.90 -34.57 15.66
N GLU A 637 -19.00 -35.23 16.39
CA GLU A 637 -17.52 -35.20 16.18
C GLU A 637 -16.91 -36.56 15.79
N VAL A 638 -15.92 -36.58 14.89
CA VAL A 638 -15.13 -37.78 14.48
C VAL A 638 -13.63 -37.57 14.71
N LYS A 639 -12.94 -38.47 15.45
CA LYS A 639 -11.53 -38.34 15.87
C LYS A 639 -10.54 -39.15 15.02
N SER A 640 -9.31 -38.62 14.83
CA SER A 640 -8.12 -39.33 14.32
C SER A 640 -6.84 -38.87 15.05
N SER A 641 -5.71 -39.60 14.95
CA SER A 641 -4.50 -39.37 15.77
C SER A 641 -3.14 -39.53 15.05
N ALA A 642 -2.33 -38.45 15.04
CA ALA A 642 -0.84 -38.27 15.06
C ALA A 642 0.10 -39.17 14.17
N ALA A 643 1.35 -38.84 13.79
CA ALA A 643 2.38 -37.83 14.16
C ALA A 643 3.38 -37.61 12.95
N GLN A 644 3.92 -36.42 12.61
CA GLN A 644 5.16 -35.68 13.04
C GLN A 644 6.43 -35.72 12.12
N PHE A 645 6.80 -34.55 11.54
CA PHE A 645 8.12 -33.92 11.18
C PHE A 645 9.20 -34.67 10.32
N GLU A 646 10.10 -34.03 9.52
CA GLU A 646 11.05 -32.92 9.78
C GLU A 646 11.49 -32.10 8.51
N TRP A 647 12.29 -31.02 8.63
CA TRP A 647 12.61 -29.99 7.59
C TRP A 647 14.10 -29.93 7.14
N LYS A 648 14.37 -29.39 5.93
CA LYS A 648 15.71 -28.88 5.50
C LYS A 648 15.61 -27.61 4.61
N TYR A 649 16.62 -26.74 4.68
CA TYR A 649 16.71 -25.42 4.00
C TYR A 649 17.91 -25.34 3.03
N PHE A 650 17.76 -24.65 1.88
CA PHE A 650 18.87 -24.09 1.07
C PHE A 650 18.46 -22.77 0.38
N LYS A 651 19.44 -22.00 -0.13
CA LYS A 651 19.37 -20.52 -0.27
C LYS A 651 20.12 -19.99 -1.51
N GLY A 652 19.56 -19.00 -2.22
CA GLY A 652 20.31 -18.09 -3.11
C GLY A 652 19.57 -17.68 -4.40
N GLU A 653 19.34 -16.39 -4.59
CA GLU A 653 18.72 -15.80 -5.80
C GLU A 653 19.55 -14.61 -6.31
N ALA A 654 19.51 -14.37 -7.62
CA ALA A 654 20.06 -13.16 -8.24
C ALA A 654 19.10 -12.63 -9.30
N TYR A 655 18.91 -11.31 -9.32
CA TYR A 655 17.87 -10.62 -10.10
C TYR A 655 18.49 -9.65 -11.12
N LYS A 656 17.82 -9.49 -12.27
CA LYS A 656 18.07 -8.36 -13.17
C LYS A 656 16.75 -7.73 -13.63
N TRP A 657 16.74 -6.41 -13.62
CA TRP A 657 15.59 -5.56 -13.92
C TRP A 657 15.89 -4.72 -15.16
N ASP A 658 14.86 -4.33 -15.91
CA ASP A 658 15.00 -3.33 -16.98
C ASP A 658 14.80 -1.89 -16.50
N ASN A 659 14.85 -0.96 -17.46
CA ASN A 659 14.75 0.47 -17.21
C ASN A 659 13.34 0.93 -16.76
N ASN A 660 12.33 0.05 -16.80
CA ASN A 660 10.97 0.32 -16.33
C ASN A 660 10.70 -0.34 -14.96
N GLY A 661 11.69 -0.98 -14.35
CA GLY A 661 11.54 -1.60 -13.03
C GLY A 661 10.80 -2.94 -13.05
N LEU A 662 10.72 -3.61 -14.20
CA LEU A 662 10.24 -4.99 -14.31
C LEU A 662 11.41 -5.99 -14.26
N LEU A 663 11.21 -7.12 -13.60
CA LEU A 663 12.21 -8.18 -13.47
C LEU A 663 12.36 -8.91 -14.81
N THR A 664 13.31 -8.48 -15.64
CA THR A 664 13.53 -9.04 -16.98
C THR A 664 14.42 -10.27 -17.00
N THR A 665 15.03 -10.66 -15.88
CA THR A 665 15.60 -12.00 -15.75
C THR A 665 15.61 -12.49 -14.30
N TYR A 666 14.99 -13.65 -14.08
CA TYR A 666 15.19 -14.47 -12.89
C TYR A 666 16.22 -15.54 -13.20
N GLN A 667 17.26 -15.67 -12.38
CA GLN A 667 18.29 -16.68 -12.57
C GLN A 667 18.39 -17.60 -11.34
N ALA A 668 17.55 -18.64 -11.31
CA ALA A 668 17.82 -19.81 -10.49
C ALA A 668 18.89 -20.68 -11.16
N ILE A 669 20.05 -20.80 -10.52
CA ILE A 669 20.99 -21.90 -10.77
C ILE A 669 20.97 -22.77 -9.53
N ASN A 670 20.70 -24.07 -9.70
CA ASN A 670 21.49 -25.04 -8.95
C ASN A 670 21.59 -26.41 -9.64
N PHE A 671 22.80 -26.93 -9.58
CA PHE A 671 23.12 -28.36 -9.56
C PHE A 671 23.06 -28.76 -8.05
N GLU A 672 23.00 -30.02 -7.62
CA GLU A 672 23.97 -31.08 -7.89
C GLU A 672 23.41 -32.51 -7.72
N TYR A 673 24.29 -33.45 -8.06
CA TYR A 673 24.12 -34.90 -8.16
C TYR A 673 24.02 -35.62 -6.80
N GLN A 674 23.68 -36.91 -6.87
CA GLN A 674 24.03 -37.91 -5.86
C GLN A 674 25.26 -38.73 -6.30
N GLU A 675 25.86 -39.42 -5.34
CA GLU A 675 27.28 -39.82 -5.26
C GLU A 675 27.75 -40.82 -6.34
N GLY A 676 28.77 -40.46 -7.15
CA GLY A 676 29.40 -41.44 -8.06
C GLY A 676 30.45 -40.94 -9.06
N GLU A 677 30.09 -40.03 -9.98
CA GLU A 677 30.86 -39.83 -11.23
C GLU A 677 31.66 -38.52 -11.33
N LYS A 678 32.73 -38.58 -12.14
CA LYS A 678 33.63 -37.48 -12.52
C LYS A 678 33.92 -37.56 -14.02
N ASP A 679 33.90 -36.45 -14.74
CA ASP A 679 34.55 -36.35 -16.07
C ASP A 679 36.09 -36.46 -15.95
N ALA A 680 36.74 -36.97 -17.01
CA ALA A 680 38.15 -37.35 -17.01
C ALA A 680 39.17 -36.28 -17.48
N ASP A 681 38.76 -35.24 -18.21
CA ASP A 681 39.69 -34.21 -18.72
C ASP A 681 39.58 -32.86 -17.99
N LYS A 682 38.51 -32.61 -17.22
CA LYS A 682 38.62 -32.02 -15.86
C LYS A 682 37.40 -32.13 -14.93
N GLY A 683 36.46 -33.02 -15.20
CA GLY A 683 35.31 -33.25 -14.34
C GLY A 683 34.14 -32.27 -14.53
N VAL A 684 34.08 -31.55 -15.64
CA VAL A 684 33.33 -30.28 -15.75
C VAL A 684 31.93 -30.47 -16.33
N ALA A 685 30.94 -30.04 -15.55
CA ALA A 685 29.52 -30.18 -15.84
C ALA A 685 28.95 -29.18 -16.90
N LYS A 686 27.66 -29.40 -17.21
CA LYS A 686 26.68 -28.53 -17.93
C LYS A 686 26.60 -28.76 -19.46
N PRO A 687 25.45 -28.47 -20.14
CA PRO A 687 24.58 -27.27 -20.04
C PRO A 687 23.54 -27.36 -18.91
N VAL A 688 23.24 -26.31 -18.13
CA VAL A 688 22.69 -24.98 -18.48
C VAL A 688 21.33 -25.12 -19.17
N TYR A 689 20.29 -25.20 -18.35
CA TYR A 689 18.92 -24.90 -18.77
C TYR A 689 18.77 -23.38 -18.94
N GLU A 690 18.19 -22.96 -20.06
CA GLU A 690 17.61 -21.62 -20.21
C GLU A 690 16.10 -21.80 -20.37
N LEU A 691 15.32 -21.36 -19.38
CA LEU A 691 13.88 -21.18 -19.53
C LEU A 691 13.62 -19.68 -19.71
N ARG A 692 13.04 -19.30 -20.86
CA ARG A 692 12.56 -17.94 -21.09
C ARG A 692 11.06 -17.88 -20.92
N PHE A 693 10.62 -17.15 -19.90
CA PHE A 693 9.23 -16.72 -19.79
C PHE A 693 9.13 -15.26 -20.24
N GLN A 694 8.13 -14.96 -21.06
CA GLN A 694 7.60 -13.61 -21.18
C GLN A 694 6.20 -13.66 -20.56
N TYR A 695 5.96 -12.84 -19.53
CA TYR A 695 4.75 -12.92 -18.72
C TYR A 695 4.24 -11.52 -18.40
N ALA A 696 2.93 -11.33 -18.56
CA ALA A 696 2.17 -10.24 -17.95
C ALA A 696 1.37 -10.81 -16.77
N PRO A 697 1.32 -10.13 -15.61
CA PRO A 697 0.66 -10.67 -14.43
C PRO A 697 -0.87 -10.58 -14.49
N GLU A 698 -1.50 -11.55 -13.80
CA GLU A 698 -2.92 -11.58 -13.35
C GLU A 698 -3.95 -12.25 -14.30
N GLN A 699 -4.67 -13.35 -14.00
CA GLN A 699 -4.62 -14.36 -12.91
C GLN A 699 -5.11 -15.77 -13.38
N THR A 700 -5.04 -16.76 -12.48
CA THR A 700 -5.49 -18.18 -12.52
C THR A 700 -7.01 -18.44 -12.64
N ALA A 701 -7.57 -19.64 -12.91
CA ALA A 701 -7.16 -20.91 -13.56
C ALA A 701 -8.30 -21.97 -13.50
N LYS A 702 -8.41 -22.90 -14.47
CA LYS A 702 -8.28 -24.39 -14.34
C LYS A 702 -8.78 -25.14 -15.60
N VAL A 703 -8.30 -26.38 -15.81
CA VAL A 703 -8.29 -27.13 -17.10
C VAL A 703 -8.89 -28.54 -16.97
N PHE A 704 -9.47 -29.07 -18.06
CA PHE A 704 -9.50 -30.52 -18.42
C PHE A 704 -9.67 -30.67 -19.96
N TRP A 705 -9.20 -31.73 -20.65
CA TRP A 705 -8.63 -33.02 -20.22
C TRP A 705 -7.42 -33.46 -21.11
N PRO A 706 -6.42 -34.19 -20.56
CA PRO A 706 -5.23 -34.64 -21.31
C PRO A 706 -5.43 -35.79 -22.32
N LYS A 707 -4.64 -35.79 -23.39
CA LYS A 707 -4.16 -37.03 -24.03
C LYS A 707 -2.69 -37.23 -23.62
N ARG A 708 -2.34 -38.38 -23.02
CA ARG A 708 -0.94 -38.71 -22.69
C ARG A 708 -0.07 -38.75 -23.96
N PRO A 709 1.18 -38.24 -23.93
CA PRO A 709 2.26 -38.82 -24.71
C PRO A 709 2.63 -40.20 -24.13
N PHE A 710 3.12 -41.10 -24.98
CA PHE A 710 3.53 -42.44 -24.56
C PHE A 710 4.74 -42.39 -23.64
N THR A 711 4.76 -43.29 -22.65
CA THR A 711 6.00 -43.75 -22.01
C THR A 711 6.31 -45.14 -22.55
N GLU A 712 7.31 -45.24 -23.44
CA GLU A 712 8.40 -46.22 -23.36
C GLU A 712 9.32 -46.06 -24.60
N GLY A 713 10.54 -45.55 -24.37
CA GLY A 713 11.61 -45.47 -25.39
C GLY A 713 11.52 -44.30 -26.38
N GLY A 714 12.33 -43.25 -26.15
CA GLY A 714 12.56 -42.15 -27.11
C GLY A 714 11.81 -40.86 -26.74
N GLY A 715 12.56 -39.80 -26.45
CA GLY A 715 11.99 -38.54 -25.97
C GLY A 715 11.37 -37.68 -27.08
N THR A 716 10.18 -37.14 -26.82
CA THR A 716 9.61 -35.99 -27.53
C THR A 716 9.12 -34.96 -26.51
N LEU A 717 9.34 -33.68 -26.82
CA LEU A 717 8.85 -32.54 -26.05
C LEU A 717 7.83 -31.80 -26.92
N ALA A 718 6.64 -31.58 -26.36
CA ALA A 718 5.61 -30.74 -26.96
C ALA A 718 5.43 -29.51 -26.08
N GLU A 719 5.53 -28.32 -26.66
CA GLU A 719 5.19 -27.07 -25.99
C GLU A 719 3.88 -26.53 -26.56
N PHE A 720 2.96 -26.19 -25.66
CA PHE A 720 1.71 -25.54 -25.99
C PHE A 720 1.73 -24.16 -25.34
N LEU A 721 1.60 -23.10 -26.13
CA LEU A 721 1.49 -21.73 -25.60
C LEU A 721 0.02 -21.31 -25.60
N TYR A 722 -0.54 -21.18 -24.39
CA TYR A 722 -1.87 -20.64 -24.15
C TYR A 722 -1.74 -19.27 -23.49
N GLU A 723 -2.63 -18.34 -23.84
CA GLU A 723 -2.81 -17.11 -23.06
C GLU A 723 -3.94 -17.27 -22.02
N LEU A 724 -3.93 -16.37 -21.02
CA LEU A 724 -4.64 -16.51 -19.74
C LEU A 724 -6.19 -16.55 -19.82
N THR A 725 -6.78 -16.41 -21.01
CA THR A 725 -8.22 -16.55 -21.26
C THR A 725 -8.64 -17.92 -21.81
N GLY A 726 -7.69 -18.85 -22.04
CA GLY A 726 -7.99 -20.24 -22.42
C GLY A 726 -8.04 -20.52 -23.93
N HIS A 727 -7.60 -19.59 -24.76
CA HIS A 727 -7.51 -19.79 -26.21
C HIS A 727 -6.10 -20.27 -26.63
N CYS A 728 -6.05 -21.16 -27.63
CA CYS A 728 -4.80 -21.57 -28.27
C CYS A 728 -4.43 -20.58 -29.38
N GLN A 729 -3.33 -19.85 -29.22
CA GLN A 729 -2.82 -18.94 -30.27
C GLN A 729 -1.77 -19.60 -31.18
N LYS A 730 -1.08 -20.64 -30.70
CA LYS A 730 0.02 -21.28 -31.41
C LYS A 730 0.27 -22.70 -30.90
N ALA A 731 0.44 -23.65 -31.82
CA ALA A 731 0.88 -25.00 -31.50
C ALA A 731 2.16 -25.34 -32.29
N GLU A 732 3.18 -25.86 -31.59
CA GLU A 732 4.45 -26.31 -32.16
C GLU A 732 4.80 -27.70 -31.58
N TYR A 733 5.54 -28.52 -32.33
CA TYR A 733 6.06 -29.81 -31.84
C TYR A 733 7.51 -30.00 -32.27
N TRP A 734 8.27 -30.79 -31.49
CA TRP A 734 9.69 -31.04 -31.73
C TRP A 734 9.98 -32.54 -31.84
N SER A 735 10.87 -32.93 -32.77
CA SER A 735 11.50 -34.25 -32.80
C SER A 735 12.98 -34.12 -32.40
N LEU A 736 13.44 -35.02 -31.54
CA LEU A 736 14.75 -34.91 -30.87
C LEU A 736 15.91 -35.67 -31.56
N SER A 737 15.65 -36.42 -32.63
CA SER A 737 16.63 -37.36 -33.20
C SER A 737 17.49 -36.82 -34.35
N ASP A 738 17.01 -35.85 -35.16
CA ASP A 738 17.62 -35.55 -36.48
C ASP A 738 17.87 -34.05 -36.77
N GLY A 739 17.61 -33.15 -35.81
CA GLY A 739 18.03 -31.74 -35.89
C GLY A 739 17.23 -30.84 -36.85
N LYS A 740 16.02 -31.26 -37.24
CA LYS A 740 15.10 -30.57 -38.19
C LYS A 740 13.64 -30.90 -37.88
N GLU A 741 12.64 -30.06 -38.19
CA GLU A 741 12.60 -28.63 -38.55
C GLU A 741 11.30 -28.02 -37.93
N LYS A 742 10.71 -26.91 -38.42
CA LYS A 742 9.50 -26.28 -37.80
C LYS A 742 8.22 -26.40 -38.65
N HIS A 743 7.06 -26.61 -38.00
CA HIS A 743 5.73 -26.64 -38.63
C HIS A 743 4.65 -25.91 -37.78
N PHE A 744 3.62 -25.36 -38.43
CA PHE A 744 2.53 -24.54 -37.85
C PHE A 744 1.14 -24.98 -38.36
N MET A 745 0.07 -24.67 -37.63
CA MET A 745 -1.35 -24.86 -38.02
C MET A 745 -2.26 -23.77 -37.40
N ASP A 746 -3.27 -23.30 -38.16
CA ASP A 746 -4.18 -22.20 -37.78
C ASP A 746 -5.65 -22.64 -37.66
N PHE A 747 -6.43 -22.06 -36.73
CA PHE A 747 -7.90 -22.16 -36.62
C PHE A 747 -8.51 -20.89 -35.96
N VAL A 748 -9.79 -20.56 -36.24
CA VAL A 748 -10.47 -19.32 -35.79
C VAL A 748 -11.95 -19.57 -35.42
N TYR A 749 -12.47 -18.96 -34.34
CA TYR A 749 -13.90 -18.58 -34.14
C TYR A 749 -14.11 -17.63 -32.92
N THR A 750 -15.22 -16.87 -32.91
CA THR A 750 -15.54 -15.71 -32.02
C THR A 750 -17.03 -15.67 -31.60
N PHE A 751 -17.37 -14.94 -30.51
CA PHE A 751 -18.59 -14.11 -30.34
C PHE A 751 -18.49 -13.17 -29.10
N GLU A 752 -19.34 -12.13 -29.00
CA GLU A 752 -19.04 -10.85 -28.31
C GLU A 752 -20.00 -10.42 -27.19
N ALA A 753 -19.47 -9.67 -26.20
CA ALA A 753 -20.16 -8.63 -25.43
C ALA A 753 -19.13 -7.58 -24.94
N SER A 754 -19.46 -6.27 -24.93
CA SER A 754 -18.42 -5.22 -24.85
C SER A 754 -17.85 -4.99 -23.42
N PRO A 755 -16.52 -4.89 -23.22
CA PRO A 755 -15.90 -4.71 -21.90
C PRO A 755 -16.32 -3.45 -21.12
N ARG A 756 -16.72 -2.38 -21.83
CA ARG A 756 -17.05 -1.07 -21.24
C ARG A 756 -18.17 -1.14 -20.20
N HIS A 757 -19.14 -2.03 -20.41
CA HIS A 757 -20.31 -2.18 -19.55
C HIS A 757 -19.98 -2.84 -18.19
N LEU A 758 -18.83 -3.52 -18.07
CA LEU A 758 -18.39 -4.15 -16.82
C LEU A 758 -17.54 -3.19 -15.97
N GLN A 759 -16.76 -2.30 -16.60
CA GLN A 759 -15.86 -1.39 -15.90
C GLN A 759 -16.61 -0.27 -15.15
N GLU A 760 -17.65 0.32 -15.74
CA GLU A 760 -18.47 1.39 -15.12
C GLU A 760 -19.14 0.98 -13.79
N LEU A 761 -19.16 -0.33 -13.49
CA LEU A 761 -19.81 -0.93 -12.32
C LEU A 761 -18.85 -1.12 -11.15
N VAL A 762 -17.57 -1.37 -11.45
CA VAL A 762 -16.47 -1.46 -10.47
C VAL A 762 -16.12 -0.07 -9.96
N ASP A 763 -16.05 0.91 -10.86
CA ASP A 763 -15.64 2.30 -10.56
C ASP A 763 -16.62 3.03 -9.61
N ARG A 764 -17.82 2.49 -9.38
CA ARG A 764 -18.80 3.01 -8.40
C ARG A 764 -18.68 2.40 -7.00
N GLY A 765 -17.62 1.64 -6.72
CA GLY A 765 -17.28 1.17 -5.37
C GLY A 765 -17.98 -0.11 -4.91
N ALA A 766 -18.55 -0.88 -5.84
CA ALA A 766 -19.17 -2.17 -5.52
C ALA A 766 -18.11 -3.25 -5.27
N THR A 767 -18.18 -3.93 -4.12
CA THR A 767 -17.11 -4.86 -3.68
C THR A 767 -17.28 -6.32 -4.11
N THR A 768 -18.34 -6.65 -4.85
CA THR A 768 -18.46 -7.94 -5.58
C THR A 768 -19.58 -7.86 -6.60
N VAL A 769 -19.36 -8.41 -7.80
CA VAL A 769 -20.41 -8.74 -8.76
C VAL A 769 -20.77 -10.21 -8.59
N GLN A 770 -22.00 -10.52 -8.19
CA GLN A 770 -22.50 -11.90 -8.13
C GLN A 770 -23.60 -12.15 -9.16
N TYR A 771 -23.47 -13.24 -9.93
CA TYR A 771 -24.53 -13.75 -10.79
C TYR A 771 -25.55 -14.52 -9.93
N ALA A 772 -26.79 -14.07 -9.87
CA ALA A 772 -27.82 -14.63 -8.98
C ALA A 772 -28.91 -15.37 -9.76
N TYR A 773 -28.80 -16.69 -9.85
CA TYR A 773 -29.88 -17.55 -10.33
C TYR A 773 -30.97 -17.68 -9.24
N GLY A 774 -32.01 -16.85 -9.34
CA GLY A 774 -33.28 -17.00 -8.61
C GLY A 774 -33.38 -16.35 -7.23
N THR A 775 -32.29 -16.25 -6.45
CA THR A 775 -32.32 -15.70 -5.08
C THR A 775 -31.04 -14.91 -4.74
N ILE A 776 -31.19 -13.79 -4.02
CA ILE A 776 -30.12 -13.06 -3.33
C ILE A 776 -30.07 -13.53 -1.86
N THR A 777 -28.89 -13.87 -1.37
CA THR A 777 -28.65 -14.26 0.03
C THR A 777 -27.67 -13.30 0.71
N ALA A 778 -28.02 -12.82 1.90
CA ALA A 778 -27.14 -12.07 2.80
C ALA A 778 -26.99 -12.82 4.13
N GLU A 779 -25.76 -12.93 4.63
CA GLU A 779 -25.43 -13.56 5.92
C GLU A 779 -24.55 -12.63 6.76
N GLY A 780 -24.80 -12.56 8.06
CA GLY A 780 -24.12 -11.65 8.99
C GLY A 780 -24.72 -11.72 10.39
N ALA A 781 -23.94 -11.44 11.43
CA ALA A 781 -24.30 -11.81 12.81
C ALA A 781 -25.63 -11.23 13.36
N SER A 782 -26.05 -10.05 12.85
CA SER A 782 -27.24 -9.31 13.31
C SER A 782 -27.89 -8.48 12.19
N LEU A 783 -28.36 -9.12 11.10
CA LEU A 783 -29.03 -8.45 9.99
C LEU A 783 -30.49 -8.09 10.30
N GLU A 784 -30.89 -6.86 9.97
CA GLU A 784 -32.25 -6.33 10.15
C GLU A 784 -32.92 -5.90 8.83
N GLY A 785 -32.16 -5.80 7.73
CA GLY A 785 -32.74 -5.42 6.44
C GLY A 785 -31.85 -5.63 5.22
N LEU A 786 -32.50 -5.58 4.05
CA LEU A 786 -31.89 -5.67 2.74
C LEU A 786 -32.64 -4.76 1.75
N GLN A 787 -31.93 -3.90 1.05
CA GLN A 787 -32.44 -2.96 0.05
C GLN A 787 -31.84 -3.25 -1.33
N VAL A 788 -32.59 -2.99 -2.40
CA VAL A 788 -32.14 -3.16 -3.78
C VAL A 788 -32.42 -1.90 -4.57
N TYR A 789 -31.39 -1.40 -5.27
CA TYR A 789 -31.39 -0.20 -6.09
C TYR A 789 -31.00 -0.56 -7.54
N ASP A 790 -31.44 0.25 -8.50
CA ASP A 790 -30.92 0.19 -9.88
C ASP A 790 -29.59 0.94 -10.03
N THR A 791 -29.01 0.89 -11.23
CA THR A 791 -27.75 1.57 -11.58
C THR A 791 -27.83 3.09 -11.62
N THR A 792 -29.02 3.69 -11.51
CA THR A 792 -29.21 5.14 -11.35
C THR A 792 -29.25 5.57 -9.88
N GLY A 793 -29.36 4.61 -8.96
CA GLY A 793 -29.51 4.84 -7.52
C GLY A 793 -30.97 4.91 -7.06
N GLN A 794 -31.94 4.57 -7.90
CA GLN A 794 -33.35 4.51 -7.50
C GLN A 794 -33.60 3.23 -6.69
N LEU A 795 -34.21 3.37 -5.51
CA LEU A 795 -34.62 2.24 -4.66
C LEU A 795 -35.78 1.48 -5.32
N LEU A 796 -35.58 0.20 -5.63
CA LEU A 796 -36.56 -0.69 -6.24
C LEU A 796 -37.29 -1.57 -5.22
N ARG A 797 -36.58 -2.10 -4.21
CA ARG A 797 -37.17 -2.89 -3.11
C ARG A 797 -36.48 -2.63 -1.78
N ASP A 798 -37.25 -2.74 -0.71
CA ASP A 798 -36.78 -2.63 0.67
C ASP A 798 -37.41 -3.73 1.53
N TYR A 799 -36.59 -4.52 2.22
CA TYR A 799 -36.99 -5.60 3.10
C TYR A 799 -36.44 -5.37 4.52
N ARG A 800 -37.27 -5.65 5.53
CA ARG A 800 -36.94 -5.47 6.95
C ARG A 800 -37.42 -6.65 7.77
N THR A 801 -36.64 -7.01 8.79
CA THR A 801 -36.89 -8.14 9.69
C THR A 801 -36.35 -7.84 11.09
N ALA A 802 -36.83 -8.58 12.08
CA ALA A 802 -36.12 -8.67 13.37
C ALA A 802 -34.70 -9.25 13.18
N PRO A 803 -33.75 -8.94 14.08
CA PRO A 803 -32.35 -9.36 13.96
C PRO A 803 -32.19 -10.85 13.69
N CYS A 804 -31.55 -11.18 12.58
CA CYS A 804 -31.38 -12.55 12.09
C CYS A 804 -29.97 -12.75 11.52
N GLN A 805 -29.53 -14.00 11.41
CA GLN A 805 -28.19 -14.29 10.87
C GLN A 805 -28.14 -14.38 9.34
N ARG A 806 -29.30 -14.44 8.68
CA ARG A 806 -29.43 -14.64 7.24
C ARG A 806 -30.75 -14.08 6.71
N ILE A 807 -30.69 -13.41 5.56
CA ILE A 807 -31.84 -12.94 4.78
C ILE A 807 -31.72 -13.50 3.36
N ASP A 808 -32.77 -14.19 2.89
CA ASP A 808 -32.90 -14.65 1.50
C ASP A 808 -34.04 -13.89 0.81
N MET A 809 -33.81 -13.37 -0.39
CA MET A 809 -34.80 -12.62 -1.18
C MET A 809 -34.82 -13.12 -2.63
N GLY A 810 -35.97 -13.61 -3.09
CA GLY A 810 -36.13 -14.05 -4.48
C GLY A 810 -36.00 -12.90 -5.49
N VAL A 811 -35.33 -13.16 -6.62
CA VAL A 811 -35.10 -12.18 -7.70
C VAL A 811 -35.86 -12.49 -9.00
N SER A 812 -36.70 -13.52 -9.02
CA SER A 812 -37.50 -13.94 -10.20
C SER A 812 -38.51 -12.90 -10.71
N GLU A 813 -38.64 -11.76 -10.04
CA GLU A 813 -39.50 -10.62 -10.42
C GLU A 813 -38.70 -9.35 -10.79
N LEU A 814 -37.36 -9.40 -10.74
CA LEU A 814 -36.49 -8.34 -11.23
C LEU A 814 -36.19 -8.58 -12.72
N PRO A 815 -36.26 -7.57 -13.58
CA PRO A 815 -35.81 -7.68 -14.97
C PRO A 815 -34.35 -8.12 -15.09
N ASP A 816 -33.97 -8.63 -16.25
CA ASP A 816 -32.59 -8.98 -16.59
C ASP A 816 -31.73 -7.69 -16.60
N GLY A 817 -30.68 -7.64 -15.78
CA GLY A 817 -29.90 -6.43 -15.57
C GLY A 817 -29.05 -6.40 -14.30
N LEU A 818 -28.61 -5.21 -13.93
CA LEU A 818 -27.69 -4.98 -12.82
C LEU A 818 -28.34 -4.18 -11.69
N TYR A 819 -28.12 -4.62 -10.45
CA TYR A 819 -28.65 -4.00 -9.24
C TYR A 819 -27.60 -3.84 -8.15
N ILE A 820 -27.75 -2.82 -7.31
CA ILE A 820 -26.97 -2.62 -6.09
C ILE A 820 -27.81 -3.10 -4.90
N VAL A 821 -27.24 -3.97 -4.08
CA VAL A 821 -27.90 -4.58 -2.92
C VAL A 821 -27.20 -4.12 -1.65
N ARG A 822 -27.95 -3.49 -0.74
CA ARG A 822 -27.47 -2.96 0.55
C ARG A 822 -28.02 -3.78 1.70
N THR A 823 -27.15 -4.35 2.53
CA THR A 823 -27.55 -5.01 3.79
C THR A 823 -27.47 -4.03 4.95
N ILE A 824 -28.38 -4.15 5.92
CA ILE A 824 -28.44 -3.32 7.14
C ILE A 824 -28.45 -4.21 8.38
N SER A 825 -27.60 -3.90 9.37
CA SER A 825 -27.49 -4.63 10.63
C SER A 825 -27.81 -3.78 11.87
N SER A 826 -28.05 -4.44 13.01
CA SER A 826 -28.42 -3.83 14.30
C SER A 826 -27.40 -2.82 14.86
N ASP A 827 -26.15 -2.90 14.43
CA ASP A 827 -25.08 -1.95 14.78
C ASP A 827 -25.05 -0.72 13.87
N SER A 828 -26.05 -0.57 12.99
CA SER A 828 -26.16 0.46 11.95
C SER A 828 -25.07 0.41 10.87
N THR A 829 -24.27 -0.66 10.79
CA THR A 829 -23.37 -0.85 9.64
C THR A 829 -24.17 -1.22 8.39
N GLN A 830 -23.71 -0.72 7.24
CA GLN A 830 -24.32 -0.93 5.93
C GLN A 830 -23.24 -1.40 4.96
N THR A 831 -23.55 -2.43 4.16
CA THR A 831 -22.63 -3.03 3.20
C THR A 831 -23.31 -3.17 1.84
N ASP A 832 -22.67 -2.66 0.79
CA ASP A 832 -23.18 -2.67 -0.58
C ASP A 832 -22.47 -3.72 -1.45
N LYS A 833 -23.26 -4.47 -2.22
CA LYS A 833 -22.82 -5.45 -3.22
C LYS A 833 -23.53 -5.21 -4.54
N VAL A 834 -23.00 -5.72 -5.65
CA VAL A 834 -23.64 -5.67 -6.96
C VAL A 834 -24.06 -7.06 -7.41
N VAL A 835 -25.25 -7.15 -7.99
CA VAL A 835 -25.87 -8.41 -8.42
C VAL A 835 -26.34 -8.29 -9.87
N ILE A 836 -26.04 -9.32 -10.67
CA ILE A 836 -26.54 -9.51 -12.03
C ILE A 836 -27.69 -10.54 -11.98
N THR A 837 -28.84 -10.16 -12.50
CA THR A 837 -29.93 -11.09 -12.90
C THR A 837 -29.71 -11.55 -14.34
N GLN A 838 -30.44 -12.59 -14.76
CA GLN A 838 -29.98 -13.58 -15.75
C GLN A 838 -29.61 -13.04 -17.14
#